data_AF-A0A3N0B2S0-F1
#
_entry.id   AF-A0A3N0B2S0-F1
#
_cell.length_a   1.000
_cell.length_b   1.000
_cell.length_c   1.000
_cell.angle_alpha   90.00
_cell.angle_beta   90.00
_cell.angle_gamma   90.00
#
_symmetry.space_group_name_H-M   'P 1'
#
loop_
_entity.id
_entity.type
_entity.pdbx_description
1 polymer ?
#
loop_
_entity_poly.entity_id
_entity_poly.type
_entity_poly.pdbx_seq_one_letter_code
_entity_poly.pdbx_strand_id
1 'polypeptide(L)'
;MAIDRTPRRTASDTLLDMPDETLLTMPGDTLMNMPGETLLDSPAAISAPFAHTCLNDEKSRTSNRFANRSNMSSSVTGGPSSTFAPTRPPRSDAATTLDMPAETVDEMGDSPYLSGSDITFVSADGATYQLHTDDVLGSGAQGTVVRATDESGAQFAAKISWTPRSAKDRMNRSAVLSFLRSLMTEHPLRERHFTQTHLMPIYATGQVRDEVAGIGETLYDVAIMPICDPSLGHRTDVTFEEIRTLILPQAAGGLHLLHENRIVHRDVKPKNLYMLDGSLVLGDYGISSVLDAGRDTGSTKIDRRTPGYSPHSSVVQRENDWYSLGYTIWTLYNGGHHPHQALIDADDLSSVLAGGRPVSFAAKEPAHESLGELIFGLTYAFAAGRLGYDDVVRWCEDPTAFHYADPVLDGTARPRTHRGYQFEGTEYFDRASLAGALCSQWQRAQRHLYTHALEEYFRNVGETDLAVALNDIVEMDKATIANHDLGLARAIALIDPTGPAFRWKGRSFELNGFAEFAETMGDEGALAFIASGAMSRWAQENDAEGTAIDVLRSVESDVKSQPEFVLSFCRQKFSNTPANFHGACSADECFEGISSSPAAFYELMGNPSIMHELAGFLAAIGLFSQAEMFDCTLGEGGTMARVGRLLVLFDEACGDKDAVRAFNARFGPMGHVTWMARNAALYEARSETARDLLARTTSVPDCSHAPVAQALDTLTSAEHAVLDVQAHMAESPYMARLGLTRENEDVFARNADAYFTANFYGHLVPRGYMREMANASASNPIAAAALMASHVNTPMKGLRSKATKAANDAVDRLRKEAAKQAEARTSDGRRAPMAIAAVGLTVLFILALAMIWPHLTMVLHVGNLEFNMGGFLSEPLASTSTLSVLAFAGFLAAACASMSYRIADIATLGRERSMGNATEQLAERVAQEAQEINAGLDAVTSMLVRGETQMPSTLDIDAHLRSCDSYTQGASRVRRGPCAVLFWAGAALSAVCIFALTVTWLPASAAIELGLQNFDPSVVQGIYLAAAVVAFAVAACWASRSKGIPGTCAMCLTPTAGVVAAYVIVLAVTIALFALALMLVIGILYAIFN
;
A
#
# COMPACT_ATOMS: atom_id res chain seq x y z
N MET A 1 -21.91 13.30 53.12
CA MET A 1 -21.40 12.33 54.11
C MET A 1 -19.98 11.99 53.67
N ALA A 2 -18.90 12.50 54.27
CA ALA A 2 -18.47 12.50 55.68
C ALA A 2 -17.81 11.19 56.12
N ILE A 3 -16.81 11.32 57.03
CA ILE A 3 -15.97 10.29 57.69
C ILE A 3 -14.75 9.85 56.83
N ASP A 4 -13.46 9.99 57.24
CA ASP A 4 -12.88 10.75 58.37
C ASP A 4 -11.32 10.89 58.30
N ARG A 5 -10.76 11.80 59.13
CA ARG A 5 -9.46 11.78 59.85
C ARG A 5 -8.05 11.63 59.20
N THR A 6 -7.27 12.70 59.39
CA THR A 6 -5.82 12.77 59.74
C THR A 6 -5.54 12.14 61.15
N PRO A 7 -4.35 12.18 61.83
CA PRO A 7 -3.08 12.91 61.57
C PRO A 7 -1.73 12.24 61.99
N ARG A 8 -0.60 12.91 61.71
CA ARG A 8 0.51 13.30 62.66
C ARG A 8 1.63 14.02 61.88
N ARG A 9 1.92 15.31 62.15
CA ARG A 9 2.95 15.88 63.08
C ARG A 9 4.38 15.53 62.64
N THR A 10 5.34 16.47 62.50
CA THR A 10 5.63 17.74 63.22
C THR A 10 6.17 18.84 62.26
N ALA A 11 5.80 20.13 62.41
CA ALA A 11 6.57 21.24 63.04
C ALA A 11 8.04 21.39 62.57
N SER A 12 8.58 22.58 62.23
CA SER A 12 8.39 23.91 62.87
C SER A 12 8.56 25.13 61.93
N ASP A 13 8.18 26.32 62.44
CA ASP A 13 8.14 27.64 61.79
C ASP A 13 9.50 28.32 61.52
N THR A 14 9.56 29.21 60.50
CA THR A 14 9.96 30.65 60.50
C THR A 14 10.06 31.13 59.03
N LEU A 15 9.23 32.03 58.49
CA LEU A 15 9.14 33.50 58.65
C LEU A 15 10.27 34.33 57.98
N LEU A 16 9.88 35.13 56.96
CA LEU A 16 10.47 36.40 56.46
C LEU A 16 11.95 36.37 55.99
N ASP A 17 12.33 36.77 54.78
CA ASP A 17 12.20 38.14 54.23
C ASP A 17 12.30 38.20 52.67
N MET A 18 11.79 39.30 52.12
CA MET A 18 12.18 39.95 50.85
C MET A 18 12.87 41.29 51.23
N PRO A 19 13.56 42.08 50.35
CA PRO A 19 13.52 42.11 48.88
C PRO A 19 14.89 42.44 48.20
N ASP A 20 14.79 42.94 46.95
CA ASP A 20 15.60 43.99 46.29
C ASP A 20 16.60 43.66 45.16
N GLU A 21 16.63 44.63 44.23
CA GLU A 21 17.19 44.63 42.88
C GLU A 21 18.69 45.00 42.86
N THR A 22 19.42 44.68 41.76
CA THR A 22 19.92 45.70 40.80
C THR A 22 20.92 45.16 39.72
N LEU A 23 20.68 45.61 38.47
CA LEU A 23 21.64 46.10 37.44
C LEU A 23 22.82 45.25 36.90
N LEU A 24 22.90 45.22 35.53
CA LEU A 24 24.11 45.32 34.65
C LEU A 24 25.24 44.26 34.80
N THR A 25 25.80 43.61 33.76
CA THR A 25 26.35 44.14 32.48
C THR A 25 26.81 42.99 31.55
N MET A 26 27.11 43.27 30.26
CA MET A 26 27.82 42.36 29.34
C MET A 26 29.34 42.23 29.65
N PRO A 27 30.01 41.13 29.24
CA PRO A 27 30.83 41.07 28.00
C PRO A 27 30.65 39.73 27.22
N GLY A 28 31.22 39.44 26.05
CA GLY A 28 32.16 40.15 25.15
C GLY A 28 33.20 39.18 24.54
N ASP A 29 33.05 38.85 23.25
CA ASP A 29 33.95 38.20 22.27
C ASP A 29 34.99 37.12 22.66
N THR A 30 35.03 36.02 21.88
CA THR A 30 36.32 35.43 21.40
C THR A 30 36.16 34.67 20.06
N LEU A 31 37.11 34.86 19.14
CA LEU A 31 37.20 34.17 17.83
C LEU A 31 37.85 32.77 17.94
N MET A 32 37.57 31.84 17.00
CA MET A 32 38.56 31.44 15.95
C MET A 32 38.13 30.32 14.97
N ASN A 33 38.46 30.57 13.70
CA ASN A 33 38.99 29.66 12.65
C ASN A 33 38.32 28.32 12.30
N MET A 34 37.81 28.26 11.06
CA MET A 34 37.91 27.07 10.20
C MET A 34 39.24 27.07 9.41
N PRO A 35 39.80 25.89 9.06
CA PRO A 35 40.76 25.75 7.97
C PRO A 35 40.03 25.55 6.62
N GLY A 36 40.63 25.96 5.50
CA GLY A 36 40.01 25.89 4.17
C GLY A 36 40.88 25.26 3.08
N GLU A 37 40.36 25.31 1.85
CA GLU A 37 41.00 25.14 0.52
C GLU A 37 41.71 23.78 0.25
N THR A 38 41.33 23.02 -0.79
CA THR A 38 41.77 23.17 -2.21
C THR A 38 41.20 21.96 -3.02
N LEU A 39 41.04 21.88 -4.36
CA LEU A 39 41.20 22.82 -5.49
C LEU A 39 40.35 22.34 -6.71
N LEU A 40 40.56 22.93 -7.90
CA LEU A 40 40.06 22.56 -9.24
C LEU A 40 40.54 21.15 -9.70
N ASP A 41 39.79 20.36 -10.47
CA ASP A 41 39.71 20.45 -11.95
C ASP A 41 38.56 19.61 -12.57
N SER A 42 38.20 19.91 -13.83
CA SER A 42 37.27 19.10 -14.68
C SER A 42 38.05 18.32 -15.75
N PRO A 43 37.52 17.20 -16.32
CA PRO A 43 36.69 17.34 -17.53
C PRO A 43 35.61 16.26 -17.80
N ALA A 44 34.53 16.72 -18.45
CA ALA A 44 33.74 16.09 -19.52
C ALA A 44 33.53 14.54 -19.63
N ALA A 45 32.25 14.17 -19.49
CA ALA A 45 31.43 13.44 -20.49
C ALA A 45 31.38 11.88 -20.57
N ILE A 46 30.23 11.43 -21.12
CA ILE A 46 29.92 10.20 -21.88
C ILE A 46 28.92 9.20 -21.25
N SER A 47 27.86 8.95 -22.05
CA SER A 47 26.92 7.80 -22.13
C SER A 47 25.99 7.42 -20.98
N ALA A 48 24.68 7.49 -21.28
CA ALA A 48 23.70 6.47 -20.89
C ALA A 48 23.31 5.65 -22.15
N PRO A 49 23.09 4.33 -22.05
CA PRO A 49 22.51 3.52 -23.12
C PRO A 49 21.02 3.18 -22.89
N PHE A 50 20.19 3.59 -23.85
CA PHE A 50 19.41 2.71 -24.76
C PHE A 50 18.64 1.47 -24.26
N ALA A 51 17.30 1.58 -24.30
CA ALA A 51 16.30 0.60 -24.80
C ALA A 51 14.91 1.30 -24.72
N HIS A 52 14.06 1.56 -25.74
CA HIS A 52 13.52 0.76 -26.85
C HIS A 52 12.84 -0.55 -26.35
N THR A 53 11.57 -0.88 -26.67
CA THR A 53 10.79 -0.58 -27.89
C THR A 53 9.26 -0.68 -27.70
N CYS A 54 8.53 0.15 -28.46
CA CYS A 54 7.29 -0.11 -29.24
C CYS A 54 6.06 -0.86 -28.65
N LEU A 55 4.87 -0.26 -28.83
CA LEU A 55 4.07 -0.47 -30.05
C LEU A 55 3.05 0.67 -30.30
N ASN A 56 2.70 0.88 -31.58
CA ASN A 56 1.82 1.95 -32.06
C ASN A 56 0.35 1.49 -32.16
N ASP A 57 -0.59 2.43 -32.20
CA ASP A 57 -1.48 2.52 -33.37
C ASP A 57 -2.01 3.95 -33.62
N GLU A 58 -2.29 4.28 -34.87
CA GLU A 58 -2.60 5.65 -35.35
C GLU A 58 -4.11 5.89 -35.61
N LYS A 59 -4.62 7.13 -35.43
CA LYS A 59 -5.03 8.03 -36.56
C LYS A 59 -5.76 9.34 -36.20
N SER A 60 -5.04 10.45 -36.45
CA SER A 60 -5.46 11.69 -37.11
C SER A 60 -6.79 12.42 -36.77
N ARG A 61 -6.65 13.67 -36.30
CA ARG A 61 -6.93 14.90 -37.08
C ARG A 61 -6.39 16.19 -36.40
N THR A 62 -5.41 16.82 -37.04
CA THR A 62 -5.29 18.28 -37.41
C THR A 62 -6.06 19.33 -36.58
N SER A 63 -5.56 20.53 -36.25
CA SER A 63 -4.31 21.30 -36.52
C SER A 63 -4.45 22.65 -35.77
N ASN A 64 -3.49 23.25 -35.05
CA ASN A 64 -2.32 24.05 -35.51
C ASN A 64 -1.53 24.48 -34.25
N ARG A 65 -0.18 24.39 -34.18
CA ARG A 65 0.85 25.41 -34.56
C ARG A 65 0.73 26.76 -33.83
N PHE A 66 1.76 27.43 -33.29
CA PHE A 66 3.19 27.22 -32.90
C PHE A 66 3.43 28.35 -31.84
N ALA A 67 3.93 28.14 -30.62
CA ALA A 67 5.29 27.78 -30.16
C ALA A 67 6.37 28.88 -30.28
N ASN A 68 7.21 28.94 -29.22
CA ASN A 68 8.53 29.58 -29.02
C ASN A 68 8.59 30.98 -28.39
N ARG A 69 9.57 31.36 -27.54
CA ARG A 69 10.63 30.72 -26.69
C ARG A 69 11.79 31.73 -26.64
N SER A 70 12.23 32.14 -25.44
CA SER A 70 13.62 32.40 -24.97
C SER A 70 13.58 33.40 -23.79
N ASN A 71 14.02 33.09 -22.57
CA ASN A 71 15.37 32.81 -22.05
C ASN A 71 16.40 33.95 -22.23
N MET A 72 16.73 34.68 -21.14
CA MET A 72 18.00 34.48 -20.39
C MET A 72 18.14 35.34 -19.11
N SER A 73 19.07 34.92 -18.24
CA SER A 73 19.55 35.55 -17.00
C SER A 73 20.50 36.76 -17.27
N SER A 74 21.12 37.49 -16.33
CA SER A 74 21.35 37.34 -14.87
C SER A 74 21.75 38.70 -14.22
N SER A 75 21.77 38.75 -12.89
CA SER A 75 22.23 39.84 -11.98
C SER A 75 23.70 40.29 -12.12
N VAL A 76 24.05 41.50 -11.60
CA VAL A 76 25.15 41.72 -10.60
C VAL A 76 25.29 43.20 -10.12
N THR A 77 25.23 43.40 -8.79
CA THR A 77 25.80 44.43 -7.86
C THR A 77 25.80 45.96 -8.12
N GLY A 78 25.48 46.74 -7.07
CA GLY A 78 26.11 48.05 -6.80
C GLY A 78 25.28 49.12 -6.05
N GLY A 79 25.62 49.44 -4.80
CA GLY A 79 25.26 50.69 -4.09
C GLY A 79 26.54 51.45 -3.64
N PRO A 80 26.48 52.64 -2.98
CA PRO A 80 25.34 53.24 -2.26
C PRO A 80 25.06 54.76 -2.53
N SER A 81 23.93 55.22 -1.97
CA SER A 81 23.52 56.60 -1.59
C SER A 81 24.30 57.86 -2.04
N SER A 82 23.61 58.84 -2.66
CA SER A 82 23.47 60.20 -2.11
C SER A 82 22.43 61.08 -2.85
N THR A 83 22.00 62.13 -2.14
CA THR A 83 21.02 63.20 -2.40
C THR A 83 20.95 63.92 -3.76
N PHE A 84 19.84 64.66 -3.93
CA PHE A 84 19.44 65.62 -4.98
C PHE A 84 18.70 65.06 -6.20
N ALA A 85 17.40 65.36 -6.26
CA ALA A 85 16.56 65.20 -7.45
C ALA A 85 16.36 66.55 -8.16
N PRO A 86 16.84 66.70 -9.40
CA PRO A 86 16.34 67.71 -10.34
C PRO A 86 15.68 67.07 -11.56
N THR A 87 14.40 67.38 -11.74
CA THR A 87 13.61 67.42 -12.99
C THR A 87 14.27 66.98 -14.32
N ARG A 88 13.77 65.91 -14.94
CA ARG A 88 13.67 65.77 -16.42
C ARG A 88 12.68 64.66 -16.84
N PRO A 89 12.29 64.62 -18.13
CA PRO A 89 10.95 64.97 -18.61
C PRO A 89 9.93 63.82 -18.56
N PRO A 90 8.62 64.10 -18.74
CA PRO A 90 7.64 63.05 -19.02
C PRO A 90 8.01 62.29 -20.30
N ARG A 91 7.71 60.99 -20.33
CA ARG A 91 7.83 60.18 -21.55
C ARG A 91 6.81 60.65 -22.58
N SER A 92 7.24 60.74 -23.82
CA SER A 92 6.39 61.03 -24.97
C SER A 92 5.57 59.81 -25.35
N ASP A 93 4.37 59.69 -24.78
CA ASP A 93 3.32 58.94 -25.45
C ASP A 93 2.87 59.75 -26.67
N ALA A 94 2.87 59.10 -27.83
CA ALA A 94 2.66 59.77 -29.11
C ALA A 94 1.20 60.21 -29.25
N ALA A 95 0.96 61.50 -29.08
CA ALA A 95 -0.32 62.12 -29.39
C ALA A 95 -0.66 61.86 -30.87
N THR A 96 -1.76 61.14 -31.10
CA THR A 96 -2.49 61.25 -32.36
C THR A 96 -3.52 62.35 -32.16
N THR A 97 -3.12 63.59 -32.44
CA THR A 97 -4.05 64.73 -32.47
C THR A 97 -5.06 64.53 -33.59
N LEU A 98 -6.28 64.16 -33.24
CA LEU A 98 -7.43 64.68 -33.98
C LEU A 98 -7.60 66.14 -33.57
N ASP A 99 -7.59 67.05 -34.55
CA ASP A 99 -8.08 68.41 -34.34
C ASP A 99 -9.58 68.35 -34.08
N MET A 100 -9.97 68.44 -32.81
CA MET A 100 -11.36 68.70 -32.42
C MET A 100 -11.62 70.21 -32.46
N PRO A 101 -12.82 70.66 -32.85
CA PRO A 101 -13.16 72.09 -32.89
C PRO A 101 -12.99 72.73 -31.50
N ALA A 102 -12.48 73.97 -31.47
CA ALA A 102 -12.16 74.68 -30.24
C ALA A 102 -13.40 75.30 -29.59
N GLU A 103 -14.29 74.48 -29.02
CA GLU A 103 -15.37 74.95 -28.13
C GLU A 103 -15.92 73.83 -27.21
N THR A 104 -15.14 73.43 -26.20
CA THR A 104 -15.64 72.92 -24.90
C THR A 104 -14.49 72.74 -23.92
N VAL A 105 -14.68 73.16 -22.66
CA VAL A 105 -13.77 72.88 -21.54
C VAL A 105 -14.47 71.89 -20.61
N ASP A 106 -13.93 70.69 -20.49
CA ASP A 106 -14.29 69.73 -19.43
C ASP A 106 -13.04 68.93 -19.05
N GLU A 107 -12.59 69.01 -17.79
CA GLU A 107 -11.35 68.36 -17.33
C GLU A 107 -11.55 66.90 -16.87
N MET A 108 -12.81 66.40 -16.82
CA MET A 108 -13.12 65.00 -16.53
C MET A 108 -14.33 64.55 -17.38
N GLY A 109 -14.12 63.60 -18.31
CA GLY A 109 -15.07 63.25 -19.38
C GLY A 109 -16.33 62.47 -18.97
N ASP A 110 -17.14 63.01 -18.07
CA ASP A 110 -18.41 62.43 -17.61
C ASP A 110 -19.66 63.04 -18.28
N SER A 111 -19.54 64.20 -18.93
CA SER A 111 -20.64 64.89 -19.63
C SER A 111 -20.93 64.27 -21.02
N PRO A 112 -22.19 64.30 -21.52
CA PRO A 112 -22.51 63.97 -22.91
C PRO A 112 -21.78 64.85 -23.92
N TYR A 113 -21.12 64.23 -24.90
CA TYR A 113 -20.56 64.93 -26.06
C TYR A 113 -21.69 65.25 -27.05
N LEU A 114 -21.85 66.53 -27.39
CA LEU A 114 -22.88 67.00 -28.32
C LEU A 114 -22.23 67.63 -29.56
N SER A 115 -22.91 67.59 -30.70
CA SER A 115 -22.39 68.03 -32.00
C SER A 115 -22.38 69.56 -32.20
N GLY A 116 -23.06 70.31 -31.33
CA GLY A 116 -23.31 71.75 -31.50
C GLY A 116 -24.32 72.09 -32.60
N SER A 117 -25.01 71.08 -33.16
CA SER A 117 -26.10 71.27 -34.12
C SER A 117 -27.47 71.24 -33.44
N ASP A 118 -28.44 71.95 -34.00
CA ASP A 118 -29.84 71.88 -33.57
C ASP A 118 -30.42 70.48 -33.84
N ILE A 119 -30.85 69.76 -32.80
CA ILE A 119 -31.41 68.40 -32.92
C ILE A 119 -32.92 68.42 -32.74
N THR A 120 -33.66 67.85 -33.70
CA THR A 120 -35.11 67.67 -33.56
C THR A 120 -35.43 66.47 -32.67
N PHE A 121 -36.03 66.73 -31.51
CA PHE A 121 -36.51 65.74 -30.56
C PHE A 121 -38.02 65.55 -30.70
N VAL A 122 -38.47 64.29 -30.85
CA VAL A 122 -39.89 63.92 -30.82
C VAL A 122 -40.14 63.08 -29.57
N SER A 123 -41.06 63.56 -28.75
CA SER A 123 -41.46 62.93 -27.49
C SER A 123 -42.34 61.69 -27.68
N ALA A 124 -42.46 60.85 -26.65
CA ALA A 124 -43.28 59.64 -26.71
C ALA A 124 -44.79 59.90 -26.92
N ASP A 125 -45.28 61.10 -26.57
CA ASP A 125 -46.62 61.61 -26.79
C ASP A 125 -46.77 62.43 -28.09
N GLY A 126 -45.71 62.54 -28.90
CA GLY A 126 -45.74 63.08 -30.26
C GLY A 126 -45.55 64.59 -30.38
N ALA A 127 -45.21 65.29 -29.30
CA ALA A 127 -44.80 66.70 -29.35
C ALA A 127 -43.35 66.84 -29.84
N THR A 128 -43.10 67.82 -30.71
CA THR A 128 -41.79 68.12 -31.29
C THR A 128 -41.12 69.28 -30.55
N TYR A 129 -39.82 69.14 -30.27
CA TYR A 129 -38.97 70.20 -29.74
C TYR A 129 -37.67 70.27 -30.55
N GLN A 130 -37.15 71.47 -30.80
CA GLN A 130 -35.78 71.66 -31.30
C GLN A 130 -34.85 71.87 -30.10
N LEU A 131 -33.76 71.09 -30.03
CA LEU A 131 -32.75 71.16 -28.98
C LEU A 131 -31.53 71.93 -29.52
N HIS A 132 -31.24 73.10 -28.95
CA HIS A 132 -30.14 73.96 -29.37
C HIS A 132 -28.87 73.56 -28.63
N THR A 133 -28.10 72.62 -29.19
CA THR A 133 -26.99 71.98 -28.43
C THR A 133 -25.75 72.86 -28.24
N ASP A 134 -25.70 74.01 -28.92
CA ASP A 134 -24.74 75.10 -28.73
C ASP A 134 -25.12 76.04 -27.56
N ASP A 135 -26.42 76.28 -27.31
CA ASP A 135 -26.93 77.08 -26.19
C ASP A 135 -27.01 76.26 -24.89
N VAL A 136 -25.85 75.94 -24.33
CA VAL A 136 -25.70 75.21 -23.06
C VAL A 136 -26.06 76.10 -21.87
N LEU A 137 -27.15 75.75 -21.20
CA LEU A 137 -27.63 76.39 -19.96
C LEU A 137 -26.90 75.86 -18.71
N GLY A 138 -26.26 74.69 -18.78
CA GLY A 138 -25.38 74.16 -17.74
C GLY A 138 -24.92 72.72 -17.99
N SER A 139 -23.82 72.31 -17.36
CA SER A 139 -23.20 70.97 -17.55
C SER A 139 -22.81 70.29 -16.23
N GLY A 140 -22.51 68.99 -16.31
CA GLY A 140 -21.94 68.18 -15.23
C GLY A 140 -22.17 66.67 -15.41
N ALA A 141 -21.59 65.88 -14.49
CA ALA A 141 -21.51 64.41 -14.55
C ALA A 141 -22.83 63.60 -14.61
N GLN A 142 -24.00 64.27 -14.59
CA GLN A 142 -25.31 63.63 -14.77
C GLN A 142 -26.03 64.06 -16.07
N GLY A 143 -25.40 64.88 -16.91
CA GLY A 143 -25.95 65.34 -18.19
C GLY A 143 -25.71 66.82 -18.48
N THR A 144 -25.86 67.19 -19.76
CA THR A 144 -25.79 68.56 -20.27
C THR A 144 -27.21 69.12 -20.40
N VAL A 145 -27.43 70.36 -19.95
CA VAL A 145 -28.71 71.08 -20.06
C VAL A 145 -28.57 72.15 -21.12
N VAL A 146 -29.43 72.12 -22.13
CA VAL A 146 -29.40 73.03 -23.28
C VAL A 146 -30.75 73.74 -23.45
N ARG A 147 -30.81 74.86 -24.19
CA ARG A 147 -32.10 75.47 -24.54
C ARG A 147 -32.85 74.57 -25.52
N ALA A 148 -34.17 74.50 -25.37
CA ALA A 148 -35.06 73.90 -26.35
C ALA A 148 -36.21 74.85 -26.72
N THR A 149 -36.76 74.69 -27.92
CA THR A 149 -37.97 75.40 -28.38
C THR A 149 -39.02 74.40 -28.86
N ASP A 150 -40.31 74.70 -28.66
CA ASP A 150 -41.41 73.93 -29.25
C ASP A 150 -41.85 74.50 -30.61
N GLU A 151 -42.84 73.85 -31.26
CA GLU A 151 -43.41 74.29 -32.53
C GLU A 151 -44.07 75.69 -32.49
N SER A 152 -44.36 76.22 -31.29
CA SER A 152 -44.90 77.58 -31.09
C SER A 152 -43.82 78.64 -30.87
N GLY A 153 -42.56 78.22 -30.67
CA GLY A 153 -41.43 79.07 -30.28
C GLY A 153 -41.33 79.34 -28.78
N ALA A 154 -42.09 78.63 -27.94
CA ALA A 154 -41.96 78.71 -26.49
C ALA A 154 -40.65 78.04 -26.05
N GLN A 155 -39.98 78.61 -25.04
CA GLN A 155 -38.64 78.19 -24.62
C GLN A 155 -38.67 77.28 -23.38
N PHE A 156 -37.85 76.24 -23.43
CA PHE A 156 -37.69 75.20 -22.42
C PHE A 156 -36.19 74.93 -22.17
N ALA A 157 -35.91 74.17 -21.11
CA ALA A 157 -34.60 73.55 -20.91
C ALA A 157 -34.71 72.04 -21.23
N ALA A 158 -33.72 71.50 -21.93
CA ALA A 158 -33.62 70.07 -22.22
C ALA A 158 -32.40 69.49 -21.52
N LYS A 159 -32.62 68.57 -20.56
CA LYS A 159 -31.54 67.79 -19.96
C LYS A 159 -31.27 66.57 -20.82
N ILE A 160 -30.10 66.56 -21.47
CA ILE A 160 -29.56 65.47 -22.28
C ILE A 160 -28.59 64.66 -21.42
N SER A 161 -28.70 63.34 -21.44
CA SER A 161 -27.99 62.46 -20.49
C SER A 161 -27.64 61.11 -21.10
N TRP A 162 -26.58 60.47 -20.62
CA TRP A 162 -26.17 59.13 -21.05
C TRP A 162 -27.26 58.10 -20.75
N THR A 163 -27.66 57.31 -21.75
CA THR A 163 -28.60 56.18 -21.56
C THR A 163 -28.01 55.17 -20.55
N PRO A 164 -28.66 54.86 -19.41
CA PRO A 164 -28.07 54.00 -18.39
C PRO A 164 -27.78 52.58 -18.89
N ARG A 165 -26.56 52.07 -18.63
CA ARG A 165 -26.14 50.71 -19.06
C ARG A 165 -26.87 49.58 -18.32
N SER A 166 -27.22 49.79 -17.05
CA SER A 166 -27.94 48.83 -16.20
C SER A 166 -29.43 48.78 -16.53
N ALA A 167 -30.00 47.57 -16.64
CA ALA A 167 -31.45 47.40 -16.85
C ALA A 167 -32.27 47.90 -15.64
N LYS A 168 -31.78 47.68 -14.41
CA LYS A 168 -32.41 48.19 -13.18
C LYS A 168 -32.41 49.72 -13.15
N ASP A 169 -31.30 50.34 -13.56
CA ASP A 169 -31.17 51.80 -13.57
C ASP A 169 -32.11 52.43 -14.61
N ARG A 170 -32.25 51.80 -15.80
CA ARG A 170 -33.26 52.21 -16.81
C ARG A 170 -34.69 52.08 -16.28
N MET A 171 -35.02 50.98 -15.61
CA MET A 171 -36.36 50.78 -15.03
C MET A 171 -36.67 51.82 -13.93
N ASN A 172 -35.73 52.06 -13.01
CA ASN A 172 -35.87 53.08 -11.98
C ASN A 172 -36.02 54.48 -12.56
N ARG A 173 -35.14 54.88 -13.49
CA ARG A 173 -35.20 56.17 -14.18
C ARG A 173 -36.50 56.36 -14.93
N SER A 174 -36.94 55.35 -15.68
CA SER A 174 -38.23 55.36 -16.38
C SER A 174 -39.39 55.53 -15.41
N ALA A 175 -39.42 54.80 -14.29
CA ALA A 175 -40.51 54.89 -13.32
C ALA A 175 -40.58 56.27 -12.63
N VAL A 176 -39.43 56.84 -12.24
CA VAL A 176 -39.37 58.20 -11.66
C VAL A 176 -39.83 59.26 -12.68
N LEU A 177 -39.35 59.19 -13.92
CA LEU A 177 -39.78 60.11 -14.98
C LEU A 177 -41.26 59.94 -15.33
N SER A 178 -41.80 58.72 -15.33
CA SER A 178 -43.23 58.48 -15.54
C SER A 178 -44.09 59.08 -14.43
N PHE A 179 -43.67 58.99 -13.16
CA PHE A 179 -44.35 59.64 -12.04
C PHE A 179 -44.35 61.18 -12.18
N LEU A 180 -43.18 61.77 -12.43
CA LEU A 180 -43.07 63.23 -12.63
C LEU A 180 -43.88 63.71 -13.84
N ARG A 181 -43.95 62.88 -14.90
CA ARG A 181 -44.80 63.17 -16.07
C ARG A 181 -46.29 63.05 -15.75
N SER A 182 -46.71 62.11 -14.90
CA SER A 182 -48.13 61.95 -14.54
C SER A 182 -48.66 63.16 -13.74
N LEU A 183 -47.82 63.84 -12.95
CA LEU A 183 -48.18 65.10 -12.30
C LEU A 183 -48.63 66.19 -13.29
N MET A 184 -48.06 66.24 -14.51
CA MET A 184 -48.48 67.21 -15.53
C MET A 184 -49.87 66.94 -16.10
N THR A 185 -50.28 65.66 -16.15
CA THR A 185 -51.53 65.22 -16.78
C THR A 185 -52.67 64.96 -15.79
N GLU A 186 -52.35 64.48 -14.59
CA GLU A 186 -53.30 63.99 -13.59
C GLU A 186 -53.54 64.99 -12.45
N HIS A 187 -52.55 65.84 -12.12
CA HIS A 187 -52.70 66.81 -11.03
C HIS A 187 -53.69 67.92 -11.42
N PRO A 188 -54.60 68.37 -10.53
CA PRO A 188 -55.60 69.40 -10.85
C PRO A 188 -55.03 70.73 -11.37
N LEU A 189 -53.80 71.09 -10.96
CA LEU A 189 -53.11 72.31 -11.39
C LEU A 189 -52.28 72.15 -12.68
N ARG A 190 -52.18 70.94 -13.25
CA ARG A 190 -51.38 70.62 -14.46
C ARG A 190 -49.98 71.22 -14.40
N GLU A 191 -49.58 72.03 -15.39
CA GLU A 191 -48.29 72.72 -15.48
C GLU A 191 -47.89 73.51 -14.22
N ARG A 192 -48.87 73.94 -13.41
CA ARG A 192 -48.62 74.66 -12.15
C ARG A 192 -48.61 73.75 -10.91
N HIS A 193 -48.55 72.42 -11.07
CA HIS A 193 -48.50 71.47 -9.94
C HIS A 193 -47.36 71.78 -8.97
N PHE A 194 -46.22 72.26 -9.49
CA PHE A 194 -45.03 72.59 -8.70
C PHE A 194 -45.28 73.60 -7.57
N THR A 195 -46.31 74.46 -7.69
CA THR A 195 -46.72 75.41 -6.64
C THR A 195 -47.29 74.74 -5.38
N GLN A 196 -47.62 73.44 -5.45
CA GLN A 196 -48.06 72.61 -4.32
C GLN A 196 -47.18 71.38 -4.12
N THR A 197 -46.66 70.77 -5.20
CA THR A 197 -45.84 69.56 -5.11
C THR A 197 -44.37 69.84 -4.85
N HIS A 198 -43.87 71.05 -5.18
CA HIS A 198 -42.45 71.43 -5.09
C HIS A 198 -41.51 70.47 -5.86
N LEU A 199 -42.00 69.84 -6.93
CA LEU A 199 -41.24 68.97 -7.83
C LEU A 199 -41.17 69.59 -9.22
N MET A 200 -40.01 69.48 -9.87
CA MET A 200 -39.76 70.00 -11.22
C MET A 200 -40.79 69.48 -12.25
N PRO A 201 -41.48 70.35 -13.00
CA PRO A 201 -42.34 69.95 -14.11
C PRO A 201 -41.57 69.27 -15.24
N ILE A 202 -42.08 68.14 -15.74
CA ILE A 202 -41.50 67.40 -16.87
C ILE A 202 -42.46 67.44 -18.07
N TYR A 203 -42.14 68.28 -19.05
CA TYR A 203 -42.96 68.56 -20.23
C TYR A 203 -42.90 67.46 -21.29
N ALA A 204 -41.79 66.74 -21.39
CA ALA A 204 -41.64 65.59 -22.29
C ALA A 204 -40.41 64.75 -21.89
N THR A 205 -40.41 63.48 -22.28
CA THR A 205 -39.26 62.58 -22.12
C THR A 205 -39.13 61.65 -23.31
N GLY A 206 -37.91 61.25 -23.65
CA GLY A 206 -37.65 60.31 -24.73
C GLY A 206 -36.16 60.11 -24.96
N GLN A 207 -35.79 59.71 -26.17
CA GLN A 207 -34.40 59.52 -26.57
C GLN A 207 -34.09 60.24 -27.87
N VAL A 208 -32.85 60.70 -28.01
CA VAL A 208 -32.35 61.39 -29.21
C VAL A 208 -31.01 60.81 -29.63
N ARG A 209 -30.71 60.87 -30.93
CA ARG A 209 -29.41 60.51 -31.49
C ARG A 209 -28.67 61.76 -31.89
N ASP A 210 -27.37 61.77 -31.66
CA ASP A 210 -26.48 62.83 -32.10
C ASP A 210 -25.23 62.23 -32.75
N GLU A 211 -24.73 62.83 -33.83
CA GLU A 211 -23.56 62.36 -34.58
C GLU A 211 -22.40 63.34 -34.38
N VAL A 212 -21.55 63.04 -33.40
CA VAL A 212 -20.38 63.87 -33.08
C VAL A 212 -19.19 63.44 -33.92
N ALA A 213 -18.60 64.38 -34.66
CA ALA A 213 -17.42 64.12 -35.50
C ALA A 213 -16.28 63.52 -34.66
N GLY A 214 -15.75 62.38 -35.11
CA GLY A 214 -14.68 61.64 -34.42
C GLY A 214 -15.15 60.65 -33.34
N ILE A 215 -16.39 60.76 -32.85
CA ILE A 215 -16.98 59.84 -31.84
C ILE A 215 -18.01 58.90 -32.49
N GLY A 216 -18.80 59.41 -33.45
CA GLY A 216 -19.87 58.68 -34.13
C GLY A 216 -21.25 58.85 -33.48
N GLU A 217 -22.26 58.18 -34.04
CA GLU A 217 -23.65 58.29 -33.57
C GLU A 217 -23.84 57.72 -32.15
N THR A 218 -24.36 58.55 -31.25
CA THR A 218 -24.60 58.20 -29.84
C THR A 218 -26.06 58.45 -29.44
N LEU A 219 -26.60 57.61 -28.56
CA LEU A 219 -27.99 57.66 -28.08
C LEU A 219 -28.09 58.22 -26.65
N TYR A 220 -28.83 59.31 -26.49
CA TYR A 220 -29.01 60.02 -25.22
C TYR A 220 -30.48 60.01 -24.75
N ASP A 221 -30.68 59.94 -23.44
CA ASP A 221 -31.98 60.17 -22.79
C ASP A 221 -32.20 61.69 -22.65
N VAL A 222 -33.38 62.18 -23.04
CA VAL A 222 -33.78 63.59 -22.98
C VAL A 222 -34.99 63.77 -22.05
N ALA A 223 -34.94 64.80 -21.21
CA ALA A 223 -36.09 65.31 -20.46
C ALA A 223 -36.25 66.83 -20.69
N ILE A 224 -37.44 67.25 -21.10
CA ILE A 224 -37.81 68.66 -21.29
C ILE A 224 -38.46 69.17 -20.00
N MET A 225 -37.96 70.30 -19.51
CA MET A 225 -38.32 70.94 -18.23
C MET A 225 -38.39 72.47 -18.43
N PRO A 226 -39.04 73.24 -17.54
CA PRO A 226 -39.09 74.70 -17.68
C PRO A 226 -37.70 75.31 -17.48
N ILE A 227 -37.44 76.45 -18.14
CA ILE A 227 -36.29 77.28 -17.78
C ILE A 227 -36.59 77.89 -16.41
N CYS A 228 -35.72 77.62 -15.44
CA CYS A 228 -35.83 78.09 -14.06
C CYS A 228 -34.82 79.21 -13.80
N ASP A 229 -35.01 79.95 -12.70
CA ASP A 229 -33.95 80.79 -12.15
C ASP A 229 -32.75 79.92 -11.71
N PRO A 230 -31.53 80.50 -11.60
CA PRO A 230 -30.34 79.78 -11.17
C PRO A 230 -30.55 79.00 -9.87
N SER A 231 -30.04 77.76 -9.82
CA SER A 231 -30.11 76.91 -8.63
C SER A 231 -29.53 77.58 -7.39
N LEU A 232 -29.98 77.18 -6.20
CA LEU A 232 -29.45 77.70 -4.94
C LEU A 232 -27.98 77.32 -4.67
N GLY A 233 -27.35 76.51 -5.53
CA GLY A 233 -25.96 76.06 -5.41
C GLY A 233 -24.88 77.15 -5.34
N HIS A 234 -25.17 78.36 -5.81
CA HIS A 234 -24.25 79.52 -5.73
C HIS A 234 -24.83 80.71 -4.95
N ARG A 235 -26.00 80.58 -4.30
CA ARG A 235 -26.57 81.63 -3.46
C ARG A 235 -25.79 81.70 -2.13
N THR A 236 -25.25 82.86 -1.82
CA THR A 236 -24.48 83.13 -0.59
C THR A 236 -25.22 84.06 0.38
N ASP A 237 -26.34 84.62 -0.07
CA ASP A 237 -27.15 85.68 0.54
C ASP A 237 -28.46 85.18 1.16
N VAL A 238 -28.63 83.85 1.27
CA VAL A 238 -29.85 83.22 1.81
C VAL A 238 -30.06 83.60 3.28
N THR A 239 -31.24 84.14 3.59
CA THR A 239 -31.60 84.56 4.95
C THR A 239 -32.23 83.42 5.77
N PHE A 240 -32.19 83.53 7.10
CA PHE A 240 -32.88 82.58 7.98
C PHE A 240 -34.39 82.52 7.70
N GLU A 241 -35.02 83.68 7.45
CA GLU A 241 -36.46 83.73 7.19
C GLU A 241 -36.82 83.11 5.82
N GLU A 242 -35.96 83.26 4.80
CA GLU A 242 -36.08 82.55 3.51
C GLU A 242 -35.93 81.03 3.70
N ILE A 243 -35.00 80.56 4.54
CA ILE A 243 -34.89 79.15 4.92
C ILE A 243 -36.19 78.67 5.57
N ARG A 244 -36.69 79.40 6.57
CA ARG A 244 -37.82 79.00 7.41
C ARG A 244 -39.17 79.01 6.68
N THR A 245 -39.43 80.03 5.88
CA THR A 245 -40.76 80.28 5.29
C THR A 245 -40.89 79.78 3.86
N LEU A 246 -39.78 79.63 3.14
CA LEU A 246 -39.78 79.26 1.72
C LEU A 246 -39.03 77.94 1.49
N ILE A 247 -37.73 77.88 1.78
CA ILE A 247 -36.87 76.80 1.28
C ILE A 247 -37.15 75.46 1.96
N LEU A 248 -37.05 75.42 3.29
CA LEU A 248 -37.21 74.20 4.07
C LEU A 248 -38.61 73.57 3.94
N PRO A 249 -39.73 74.28 4.15
CA PRO A 249 -41.05 73.66 4.06
C PRO A 249 -41.36 73.13 2.66
N GLN A 250 -40.92 73.83 1.60
CA GLN A 250 -41.17 73.41 0.21
C GLN A 250 -40.27 72.23 -0.19
N ALA A 251 -38.98 72.25 0.16
CA ALA A 251 -38.08 71.13 -0.10
C ALA A 251 -38.51 69.86 0.66
N ALA A 252 -38.96 70.01 1.90
CA ALA A 252 -39.49 68.89 2.69
C ALA A 252 -40.82 68.36 2.14
N GLY A 253 -41.71 69.23 1.67
CA GLY A 253 -42.96 68.83 1.01
C GLY A 253 -42.71 68.02 -0.27
N GLY A 254 -41.76 68.46 -1.11
CA GLY A 254 -41.35 67.72 -2.31
C GLY A 254 -40.78 66.34 -1.99
N LEU A 255 -39.86 66.26 -1.01
CA LEU A 255 -39.30 64.97 -0.57
C LEU A 255 -40.36 64.03 0.02
N HIS A 256 -41.29 64.55 0.82
CA HIS A 256 -42.38 63.76 1.39
C HIS A 256 -43.25 63.14 0.28
N LEU A 257 -43.65 63.93 -0.72
CA LEU A 257 -44.44 63.43 -1.85
C LEU A 257 -43.70 62.35 -2.68
N LEU A 258 -42.38 62.47 -2.86
CA LEU A 258 -41.57 61.40 -3.46
C LEU A 258 -41.57 60.14 -2.60
N HIS A 259 -41.40 60.29 -1.27
CA HIS A 259 -41.35 59.18 -0.31
C HIS A 259 -42.68 58.43 -0.18
N GLU A 260 -43.82 59.13 -0.28
CA GLU A 260 -45.16 58.52 -0.37
C GLU A 260 -45.28 57.65 -1.63
N ASN A 261 -44.72 58.11 -2.74
CA ASN A 261 -44.67 57.40 -4.01
C ASN A 261 -43.48 56.40 -4.12
N ARG A 262 -42.82 56.10 -2.99
CA ARG A 262 -41.68 55.17 -2.87
C ARG A 262 -40.45 55.54 -3.70
N ILE A 263 -40.30 56.80 -4.06
CA ILE A 263 -39.12 57.34 -4.75
C ILE A 263 -38.18 57.96 -3.71
N VAL A 264 -36.91 57.56 -3.72
CA VAL A 264 -35.84 58.18 -2.93
C VAL A 264 -35.00 59.04 -3.87
N HIS A 265 -34.78 60.31 -3.53
CA HIS A 265 -34.14 61.31 -4.39
C HIS A 265 -32.64 61.00 -4.56
N ARG A 266 -31.95 60.70 -3.46
CA ARG A 266 -30.53 60.30 -3.33
C ARG A 266 -29.48 61.37 -3.62
N ASP A 267 -29.86 62.54 -4.13
CA ASP A 267 -28.95 63.67 -4.41
C ASP A 267 -29.55 65.03 -3.98
N VAL A 268 -30.07 65.12 -2.76
CA VAL A 268 -30.59 66.41 -2.24
C VAL A 268 -29.40 67.29 -1.86
N LYS A 269 -29.25 68.43 -2.55
CA LYS A 269 -28.19 69.41 -2.34
C LYS A 269 -28.59 70.77 -2.92
N PRO A 270 -27.96 71.89 -2.52
CA PRO A 270 -28.30 73.23 -3.01
C PRO A 270 -28.35 73.40 -4.53
N LYS A 271 -27.46 72.72 -5.29
CA LYS A 271 -27.44 72.74 -6.77
C LYS A 271 -28.70 72.13 -7.41
N ASN A 272 -29.42 71.29 -6.68
CA ASN A 272 -30.60 70.56 -7.16
C ASN A 272 -31.92 71.21 -6.68
N LEU A 273 -31.85 72.37 -6.01
CA LEU A 273 -33.00 73.21 -5.64
C LEU A 273 -33.04 74.44 -6.57
N TYR A 274 -34.17 74.66 -7.22
CA TYR A 274 -34.38 75.73 -8.19
C TYR A 274 -35.56 76.61 -7.78
N MET A 275 -35.58 77.84 -8.29
CA MET A 275 -36.76 78.73 -8.19
C MET A 275 -37.48 78.78 -9.54
N LEU A 276 -38.80 78.64 -9.50
CA LEU A 276 -39.70 78.72 -10.66
C LEU A 276 -40.94 79.50 -10.23
N ASP A 277 -41.21 80.63 -10.88
CA ASP A 277 -42.33 81.54 -10.57
C ASP A 277 -42.45 81.87 -9.05
N GLY A 278 -41.32 82.05 -8.36
CA GLY A 278 -41.27 82.33 -6.92
C GLY A 278 -41.57 81.14 -6.01
N SER A 279 -41.74 79.93 -6.55
CA SER A 279 -41.83 78.68 -5.80
C SER A 279 -40.52 77.90 -5.89
N LEU A 280 -40.11 77.24 -4.81
CA LEU A 280 -38.98 76.32 -4.83
C LEU A 280 -39.42 74.97 -5.40
N VAL A 281 -38.58 74.42 -6.28
CA VAL A 281 -38.78 73.11 -6.92
C VAL A 281 -37.52 72.25 -6.80
N LEU A 282 -37.71 71.00 -6.38
CA LEU A 282 -36.68 69.96 -6.36
C LEU A 282 -36.49 69.41 -7.78
N GLY A 283 -35.24 69.41 -8.24
CA GLY A 283 -34.83 68.92 -9.56
C GLY A 283 -33.68 67.93 -9.48
N ASP A 284 -33.29 67.46 -10.66
CA ASP A 284 -32.24 66.46 -10.91
C ASP A 284 -32.43 65.07 -10.27
N TYR A 285 -33.29 64.29 -10.91
CA TYR A 285 -33.59 62.89 -10.58
C TYR A 285 -32.62 61.89 -11.21
N GLY A 286 -31.40 62.31 -11.57
CA GLY A 286 -30.43 61.51 -12.34
C GLY A 286 -30.05 60.17 -11.70
N ILE A 287 -29.99 60.13 -10.36
CA ILE A 287 -29.63 58.93 -9.58
C ILE A 287 -30.74 58.42 -8.64
N SER A 288 -31.96 58.96 -8.74
CA SER A 288 -33.09 58.57 -7.90
C SER A 288 -33.50 57.10 -8.09
N SER A 289 -34.14 56.51 -7.09
CA SER A 289 -34.51 55.09 -7.08
C SER A 289 -35.92 54.87 -6.59
N VAL A 290 -36.63 53.93 -7.20
CA VAL A 290 -37.89 53.38 -6.67
C VAL A 290 -37.57 52.26 -5.67
N LEU A 291 -38.33 52.17 -4.58
CA LEU A 291 -38.29 51.06 -3.61
C LEU A 291 -39.32 49.99 -3.99
N ASP A 292 -38.94 48.71 -3.86
CA ASP A 292 -39.81 47.58 -4.20
C ASP A 292 -41.10 47.56 -3.36
N ALA A 293 -42.20 47.07 -3.93
CA ALA A 293 -43.45 46.94 -3.20
C ALA A 293 -43.30 45.98 -1.99
N GLY A 294 -43.54 46.50 -0.79
CA GLY A 294 -43.39 45.74 0.47
C GLY A 294 -41.97 45.77 1.06
N ARG A 295 -41.08 46.61 0.54
CA ARG A 295 -39.78 46.92 1.15
C ARG A 295 -39.64 48.41 1.44
N ASP A 296 -39.12 48.74 2.61
CA ASP A 296 -38.74 50.12 2.98
C ASP A 296 -37.29 50.46 2.61
N THR A 297 -36.53 49.47 2.15
CA THR A 297 -35.12 49.60 1.77
C THR A 297 -34.81 48.88 0.45
N GLY A 298 -33.79 49.35 -0.25
CA GLY A 298 -33.21 48.71 -1.44
C GLY A 298 -31.69 48.75 -1.39
N SER A 299 -31.02 47.97 -2.25
CA SER A 299 -29.55 47.93 -2.34
C SER A 299 -29.03 48.39 -3.69
N THR A 300 -27.87 49.08 -3.67
CA THR A 300 -27.15 49.55 -4.86
C THR A 300 -25.66 49.26 -4.74
N LYS A 301 -25.07 48.55 -5.71
CA LYS A 301 -23.65 48.12 -5.74
C LYS A 301 -22.65 49.22 -6.15
N ILE A 302 -23.10 50.44 -6.41
CA ILE A 302 -22.26 51.54 -6.92
C ILE A 302 -22.55 52.76 -6.06
N ASP A 303 -21.50 53.34 -5.48
CA ASP A 303 -21.64 54.65 -4.85
C ASP A 303 -21.57 55.74 -5.92
N ARG A 304 -22.58 56.61 -5.95
CA ARG A 304 -22.77 57.67 -6.96
C ARG A 304 -23.20 58.99 -6.31
N ARG A 305 -22.96 59.14 -5.01
CA ARG A 305 -23.50 60.24 -4.21
C ARG A 305 -22.56 61.44 -4.20
N THR A 306 -23.11 62.61 -3.90
CA THR A 306 -22.29 63.78 -3.59
C THR A 306 -21.65 63.61 -2.19
N PRO A 307 -20.31 63.72 -2.04
CA PRO A 307 -19.63 63.68 -0.75
C PRO A 307 -20.20 64.70 0.25
N GLY A 308 -20.19 64.36 1.54
CA GLY A 308 -20.73 65.19 2.63
C GLY A 308 -22.25 65.18 2.78
N TYR A 309 -23.00 65.23 1.67
CA TYR A 309 -24.46 65.33 1.69
C TYR A 309 -25.19 64.00 1.92
N SER A 310 -24.51 62.86 2.02
CA SER A 310 -25.18 61.57 2.15
C SER A 310 -24.50 60.63 3.15
N PRO A 311 -25.25 59.74 3.83
CA PRO A 311 -24.66 58.74 4.70
C PRO A 311 -24.00 57.63 3.88
N HIS A 312 -22.84 57.18 4.34
CA HIS A 312 -22.08 56.08 3.75
C HIS A 312 -22.71 54.73 4.09
N SER A 313 -23.69 54.32 3.28
CA SER A 313 -24.43 53.08 3.45
C SER A 313 -24.87 52.56 2.10
N SER A 314 -24.59 51.29 1.78
CA SER A 314 -25.03 50.62 0.54
C SER A 314 -26.56 50.53 0.39
N VAL A 315 -27.29 50.81 1.48
CA VAL A 315 -28.75 50.82 1.57
C VAL A 315 -29.34 52.14 1.07
N VAL A 316 -30.28 52.03 0.15
CA VAL A 316 -31.20 53.10 -0.28
C VAL A 316 -32.45 53.02 0.59
N GLN A 317 -32.75 54.10 1.29
CA GLN A 317 -33.90 54.23 2.19
C GLN A 317 -34.30 55.72 2.24
N ARG A 318 -35.57 55.97 2.58
CA ARG A 318 -36.21 57.31 2.52
C ARG A 318 -35.49 58.30 3.42
N GLU A 319 -35.07 57.82 4.58
CA GLU A 319 -34.45 58.56 5.67
C GLU A 319 -33.12 59.19 5.25
N ASN A 320 -32.46 58.66 4.21
CA ASN A 320 -31.21 59.24 3.71
C ASN A 320 -31.41 60.60 3.04
N ASP A 321 -32.59 60.87 2.45
CA ASP A 321 -32.87 62.20 1.87
C ASP A 321 -33.06 63.26 2.96
N TRP A 322 -33.53 62.91 4.15
CA TRP A 322 -33.63 63.83 5.30
C TRP A 322 -32.25 64.24 5.82
N TYR A 323 -31.29 63.31 5.85
CA TYR A 323 -29.88 63.60 6.13
C TYR A 323 -29.30 64.57 5.10
N SER A 324 -29.58 64.33 3.82
CA SER A 324 -29.17 65.22 2.73
C SER A 324 -29.83 66.60 2.80
N LEU A 325 -31.11 66.68 3.20
CA LEU A 325 -31.79 67.95 3.45
C LEU A 325 -31.16 68.72 4.62
N GLY A 326 -30.83 68.05 5.73
CA GLY A 326 -30.19 68.69 6.88
C GLY A 326 -28.87 69.39 6.51
N TYR A 327 -27.99 68.71 5.77
CA TYR A 327 -26.76 69.32 5.25
C TYR A 327 -27.02 70.36 4.15
N THR A 328 -28.05 70.18 3.31
CA THR A 328 -28.48 71.21 2.33
C THR A 328 -28.83 72.52 2.99
N ILE A 329 -29.65 72.49 4.05
CA ILE A 329 -30.03 73.69 4.79
C ILE A 329 -28.83 74.30 5.54
N TRP A 330 -27.97 73.47 6.14
CA TRP A 330 -26.76 73.96 6.82
C TRP A 330 -25.81 74.67 5.83
N THR A 331 -25.60 74.13 4.63
CA THR A 331 -24.81 74.79 3.58
C THR A 331 -25.40 76.14 3.18
N LEU A 332 -26.72 76.21 2.93
CA LEU A 332 -27.38 77.46 2.55
C LEU A 332 -27.27 78.50 3.67
N TYR A 333 -27.48 78.09 4.92
CA TYR A 333 -27.31 78.94 6.10
C TYR A 333 -25.86 79.46 6.24
N ASN A 334 -24.86 78.64 5.92
CA ASN A 334 -23.45 79.01 5.91
C ASN A 334 -23.01 79.78 4.64
N GLY A 335 -23.95 80.35 3.88
CA GLY A 335 -23.65 81.16 2.69
C GLY A 335 -23.03 80.35 1.57
N GLY A 336 -23.54 79.14 1.32
CA GLY A 336 -23.12 78.26 0.22
C GLY A 336 -21.98 77.29 0.55
N HIS A 337 -21.41 77.32 1.76
CA HIS A 337 -20.28 76.47 2.14
C HIS A 337 -20.72 75.29 3.02
N HIS A 338 -20.33 74.07 2.63
CA HIS A 338 -20.65 72.89 3.43
C HIS A 338 -19.91 72.93 4.79
N PRO A 339 -20.57 72.63 5.93
CA PRO A 339 -19.95 72.69 7.26
C PRO A 339 -18.68 71.84 7.37
N HIS A 340 -18.62 70.71 6.66
CA HIS A 340 -17.48 69.80 6.64
C HIS A 340 -16.61 69.94 5.37
N GLN A 341 -16.58 71.11 4.71
CA GLN A 341 -15.86 71.26 3.43
C GLN A 341 -14.39 70.81 3.51
N ALA A 342 -13.67 71.22 4.55
CA ALA A 342 -12.27 70.80 4.75
C ALA A 342 -12.08 69.28 4.97
N LEU A 343 -13.12 68.56 5.44
CA LEU A 343 -13.10 67.10 5.57
C LEU A 343 -13.46 66.40 4.25
N ILE A 344 -14.31 67.03 3.43
CA ILE A 344 -14.58 66.58 2.04
C ILE A 344 -13.33 66.73 1.19
N ASP A 345 -12.68 67.90 1.26
CA ASP A 345 -11.46 68.21 0.50
C ASP A 345 -10.26 67.31 0.90
N ALA A 346 -10.30 66.75 2.11
CA ALA A 346 -9.31 65.81 2.64
C ALA A 346 -9.71 64.31 2.52
N ASP A 347 -10.91 64.01 1.98
CA ASP A 347 -11.51 62.68 1.88
C ASP A 347 -11.63 61.92 3.22
N ASP A 348 -11.82 62.63 4.34
CA ASP A 348 -11.98 62.06 5.69
C ASP A 348 -13.28 62.52 6.37
N LEU A 349 -14.39 61.89 5.98
CA LEU A 349 -15.69 62.03 6.66
C LEU A 349 -15.92 60.94 7.72
N SER A 350 -14.91 60.14 8.07
CA SER A 350 -15.05 58.96 8.94
C SER A 350 -15.76 59.25 10.27
N SER A 351 -15.34 60.33 10.94
CA SER A 351 -15.92 60.78 12.21
C SER A 351 -17.38 61.25 12.07
N VAL A 352 -17.74 61.94 10.99
CA VAL A 352 -19.09 62.41 10.70
C VAL A 352 -20.03 61.22 10.44
N LEU A 353 -19.56 60.25 9.66
CA LEU A 353 -20.28 59.04 9.30
C LEU A 353 -20.52 58.11 10.50
N ALA A 354 -19.60 58.11 11.47
CA ALA A 354 -19.76 57.46 12.76
C ALA A 354 -20.72 58.19 13.73
N GLY A 355 -21.34 59.30 13.31
CA GLY A 355 -22.23 60.12 14.14
C GLY A 355 -21.52 61.14 15.04
N GLY A 356 -20.21 61.30 14.90
CA GLY A 356 -19.44 62.35 15.55
C GLY A 356 -19.76 63.73 14.96
N ARG A 357 -19.55 64.77 15.77
CA ARG A 357 -19.77 66.18 15.39
C ARG A 357 -18.47 66.97 15.44
N PRO A 358 -17.59 66.83 14.42
CA PRO A 358 -16.33 67.56 14.38
C PRO A 358 -16.51 69.07 14.17
N VAL A 359 -17.70 69.50 13.72
CA VAL A 359 -18.08 70.91 13.54
C VAL A 359 -19.39 71.15 14.30
N SER A 360 -19.39 72.18 15.15
CA SER A 360 -20.58 72.63 15.88
C SER A 360 -21.41 73.60 15.04
N PHE A 361 -22.73 73.63 15.27
CA PHE A 361 -23.61 74.61 14.64
C PHE A 361 -23.44 75.97 15.33
N ALA A 362 -23.19 77.02 14.56
CA ALA A 362 -23.03 78.38 15.05
C ALA A 362 -24.24 79.23 14.65
N ALA A 363 -25.13 79.51 15.60
CA ALA A 363 -26.28 80.38 15.38
C ALA A 363 -25.81 81.84 15.15
N LYS A 364 -26.28 82.48 14.06
CA LYS A 364 -25.97 83.90 13.75
C LYS A 364 -26.68 84.86 14.71
N GLU A 365 -27.84 84.43 15.24
CA GLU A 365 -28.66 85.14 16.22
C GLU A 365 -29.29 84.10 17.17
N PRO A 366 -29.64 84.43 18.43
CA PRO A 366 -30.23 83.47 19.37
C PRO A 366 -31.53 82.83 18.88
N ALA A 367 -32.32 83.54 18.07
CA ALA A 367 -33.54 83.01 17.46
C ALA A 367 -33.29 81.87 16.45
N HIS A 368 -32.03 81.62 16.06
CA HIS A 368 -31.65 80.56 15.13
C HIS A 368 -31.11 79.30 15.83
N GLU A 369 -31.07 79.25 17.18
CA GLU A 369 -30.50 78.11 17.92
C GLU A 369 -31.23 76.79 17.62
N SER A 370 -32.56 76.79 17.57
CA SER A 370 -33.36 75.59 17.27
C SER A 370 -33.21 75.08 15.82
N LEU A 371 -32.69 75.89 14.89
CA LEU A 371 -32.32 75.39 13.55
C LEU A 371 -31.13 74.43 13.65
N GLY A 372 -30.20 74.67 14.59
CA GLY A 372 -29.10 73.75 14.88
C GLY A 372 -29.61 72.41 15.42
N GLU A 373 -30.61 72.45 16.31
CA GLU A 373 -31.28 71.26 16.83
C GLU A 373 -31.96 70.44 15.73
N LEU A 374 -32.76 71.10 14.87
CA LEU A 374 -33.39 70.45 13.73
C LEU A 374 -32.34 69.85 12.77
N ILE A 375 -31.29 70.60 12.43
CA ILE A 375 -30.20 70.12 11.57
C ILE A 375 -29.52 68.90 12.18
N PHE A 376 -29.23 68.88 13.48
CA PHE A 376 -28.59 67.74 14.13
C PHE A 376 -29.49 66.49 14.19
N GLY A 377 -30.81 66.65 14.31
CA GLY A 377 -31.74 65.53 14.23
C GLY A 377 -31.98 65.02 12.81
N LEU A 378 -31.98 65.90 11.80
CA LEU A 378 -32.01 65.51 10.38
C LEU A 378 -30.71 64.82 9.95
N THR A 379 -29.56 65.32 10.40
CA THR A 379 -28.21 64.77 10.08
C THR A 379 -27.77 63.64 11.00
N TYR A 380 -28.69 63.07 11.81
CA TYR A 380 -28.38 61.93 12.67
C TYR A 380 -27.91 60.72 11.84
N ALA A 381 -26.75 60.14 12.16
CA ALA A 381 -26.09 59.14 11.31
C ALA A 381 -26.90 57.84 11.11
N PHE A 382 -27.69 57.44 12.10
CA PHE A 382 -28.57 56.28 12.03
C PHE A 382 -29.95 56.68 11.50
N ALA A 383 -30.55 55.87 10.63
CA ALA A 383 -31.90 56.13 10.11
C ALA A 383 -32.98 55.98 11.20
N ALA A 384 -32.81 55.03 12.12
CA ALA A 384 -33.69 54.88 13.27
C ALA A 384 -33.48 56.04 14.25
N GLY A 385 -34.50 56.89 14.42
CA GLY A 385 -34.45 58.09 15.26
C GLY A 385 -34.01 59.36 14.54
N ARG A 386 -33.70 59.29 13.24
CA ARG A 386 -33.52 60.49 12.40
C ARG A 386 -34.85 61.22 12.24
N LEU A 387 -34.81 62.55 12.29
CA LEU A 387 -35.98 63.39 12.02
C LEU A 387 -36.41 63.32 10.55
N GLY A 388 -37.68 63.59 10.29
CA GLY A 388 -38.28 63.59 8.95
C GLY A 388 -39.30 64.70 8.74
N TYR A 389 -40.25 64.47 7.83
CA TYR A 389 -41.23 65.48 7.40
C TYR A 389 -42.02 66.12 8.56
N ASP A 390 -42.61 65.30 9.44
CA ASP A 390 -43.42 65.78 10.57
C ASP A 390 -42.62 66.66 11.55
N ASP A 391 -41.32 66.40 11.69
CA ASP A 391 -40.42 67.19 12.54
C ASP A 391 -40.11 68.55 11.92
N VAL A 392 -39.89 68.58 10.60
CA VAL A 392 -39.71 69.82 9.84
C VAL A 392 -40.97 70.68 9.89
N VAL A 393 -42.15 70.08 9.73
CA VAL A 393 -43.44 70.80 9.85
C VAL A 393 -43.58 71.40 11.25
N ARG A 394 -43.34 70.62 12.31
CA ARG A 394 -43.39 71.11 13.70
C ARG A 394 -42.41 72.25 13.96
N TRP A 395 -41.19 72.18 13.43
CA TRP A 395 -40.22 73.28 13.54
C TRP A 395 -40.66 74.53 12.75
N CYS A 396 -41.26 74.37 11.57
CA CYS A 396 -41.78 75.50 10.79
C CYS A 396 -42.98 76.20 11.46
N GLU A 397 -43.82 75.44 12.18
CA GLU A 397 -44.98 75.96 12.93
C GLU A 397 -44.57 76.81 14.15
N ASP A 398 -43.71 76.27 15.02
CA ASP A 398 -43.14 77.00 16.16
C ASP A 398 -41.65 76.64 16.38
N PRO A 399 -40.72 77.39 15.75
CA PRO A 399 -39.29 77.19 15.94
C PRO A 399 -38.83 77.43 17.38
N THR A 400 -39.60 78.12 18.22
CA THR A 400 -39.20 78.48 19.59
C THR A 400 -39.60 77.45 20.63
N ALA A 401 -40.62 76.63 20.34
CA ALA A 401 -41.03 75.48 21.14
C ALA A 401 -40.44 74.14 20.65
N PHE A 402 -39.79 74.13 19.48
CA PHE A 402 -39.13 72.93 18.97
C PHE A 402 -37.88 72.59 19.79
N HIS A 403 -37.84 71.35 20.30
CA HIS A 403 -36.70 70.80 21.03
C HIS A 403 -36.34 69.40 20.53
N TYR A 404 -35.07 69.19 20.19
CA TYR A 404 -34.51 67.87 19.86
C TYR A 404 -33.68 67.34 21.03
N ALA A 405 -34.20 66.31 21.72
CA ALA A 405 -33.45 65.58 22.74
C ALA A 405 -32.34 64.75 22.07
N ASP A 406 -31.12 65.28 22.07
CA ASP A 406 -30.01 64.73 21.31
C ASP A 406 -29.40 63.49 22.00
N PRO A 407 -29.51 62.29 21.39
CA PRO A 407 -28.97 61.07 21.98
C PRO A 407 -27.45 61.13 22.21
N VAL A 408 -26.71 61.97 21.47
CA VAL A 408 -25.25 62.07 21.54
C VAL A 408 -24.78 62.97 22.69
N LEU A 409 -25.48 64.08 22.96
CA LEU A 409 -25.11 65.04 24.00
C LEU A 409 -25.66 64.70 25.39
N ASP A 410 -26.86 64.12 25.48
CA ASP A 410 -27.55 63.90 26.78
C ASP A 410 -26.91 62.79 27.65
N GLY A 411 -25.89 62.08 27.16
CA GLY A 411 -25.25 60.95 27.85
C GLY A 411 -26.17 59.75 28.10
N THR A 412 -27.44 59.84 27.70
CA THR A 412 -28.45 58.77 27.75
C THR A 412 -28.28 57.74 26.63
N ALA A 413 -27.36 57.98 25.69
CA ALA A 413 -26.72 56.94 24.90
C ALA A 413 -25.99 55.93 25.80
N ARG A 414 -26.76 54.99 26.34
CA ARG A 414 -26.32 53.59 26.24
C ARG A 414 -25.98 53.36 24.77
N PRO A 415 -24.79 52.84 24.42
CA PRO A 415 -24.55 52.34 23.08
C PRO A 415 -25.51 51.18 22.83
N ARG A 416 -26.68 51.50 22.27
CA ARG A 416 -27.58 50.59 21.56
C ARG A 416 -27.14 50.63 20.10
N THR A 417 -25.91 50.18 19.87
CA THR A 417 -25.59 48.81 19.41
C THR A 417 -25.67 48.77 17.90
N HIS A 418 -24.53 48.46 17.26
CA HIS A 418 -24.56 47.75 15.99
C HIS A 418 -25.61 46.63 16.13
N ARG A 419 -26.59 46.59 15.23
CA ARG A 419 -27.67 45.61 15.29
C ARG A 419 -27.03 44.23 15.28
N GLY A 420 -27.15 43.48 16.37
CA GLY A 420 -26.41 42.22 16.53
C GLY A 420 -26.75 41.26 15.40
N TYR A 421 -25.79 40.41 15.00
CA TYR A 421 -26.05 39.44 13.94
C TYR A 421 -27.14 38.48 14.40
N GLN A 422 -28.27 38.48 13.70
CA GLN A 422 -29.38 37.59 14.05
C GLN A 422 -29.13 36.19 13.50
N PHE A 423 -28.96 35.22 14.39
CA PHE A 423 -28.75 33.81 14.06
C PHE A 423 -29.55 32.94 15.03
N GLU A 424 -30.28 31.94 14.51
CA GLU A 424 -31.18 31.07 15.29
C GLU A 424 -32.19 31.81 16.19
N GLY A 425 -32.60 33.03 15.79
CA GLY A 425 -33.54 33.88 16.54
C GLY A 425 -32.90 34.67 17.69
N THR A 426 -31.60 34.53 17.93
CA THR A 426 -30.82 35.31 18.90
C THR A 426 -29.99 36.37 18.16
N GLU A 427 -29.86 37.58 18.72
CA GLU A 427 -28.94 38.61 18.21
C GLU A 427 -27.60 38.53 18.96
N TYR A 428 -26.50 38.42 18.22
CA TYR A 428 -25.14 38.34 18.76
C TYR A 428 -24.39 39.66 18.52
N PHE A 429 -23.91 40.28 19.60
CA PHE A 429 -23.30 41.63 19.59
C PHE A 429 -21.76 41.61 19.68
N ASP A 430 -21.17 40.46 19.99
CA ASP A 430 -19.73 40.25 20.05
C ASP A 430 -19.30 39.07 19.16
N ARG A 431 -18.06 39.13 18.67
CA ARG A 431 -17.49 38.15 17.74
C ARG A 431 -17.40 36.75 18.35
N ALA A 432 -17.06 36.64 19.64
CA ALA A 432 -16.81 35.36 20.30
C ALA A 432 -18.10 34.55 20.51
N SER A 433 -19.19 35.20 20.96
CA SER A 433 -20.51 34.58 21.11
C SER A 433 -21.12 34.21 19.75
N LEU A 434 -20.97 35.07 18.73
CA LEU A 434 -21.36 34.75 17.36
C LEU A 434 -20.60 33.53 16.83
N ALA A 435 -19.27 33.51 16.93
CA ALA A 435 -18.44 32.39 16.52
C ALA A 435 -18.79 31.08 17.28
N GLY A 436 -19.16 31.17 18.56
CA GLY A 436 -19.65 30.04 19.36
C GLY A 436 -21.00 29.51 18.87
N ALA A 437 -21.93 30.40 18.52
CA ALA A 437 -23.23 30.05 17.98
C ALA A 437 -23.12 29.42 16.58
N LEU A 438 -22.32 30.02 15.68
CA LEU A 438 -22.05 29.49 14.35
C LEU A 438 -21.45 28.08 14.41
N CYS A 439 -20.49 27.86 15.32
CA CYS A 439 -19.93 26.52 15.56
C CYS A 439 -20.99 25.51 16.04
N SER A 440 -21.89 25.94 16.94
CA SER A 440 -22.93 25.09 17.53
C SER A 440 -24.03 24.67 16.54
N GLN A 441 -24.26 25.43 15.46
CA GLN A 441 -25.37 25.23 14.51
C GLN A 441 -24.84 25.15 13.06
N TRP A 442 -23.88 24.26 12.88
CA TRP A 442 -22.98 24.17 11.72
C TRP A 442 -23.65 24.25 10.35
N GLN A 443 -24.64 23.41 10.05
CA GLN A 443 -25.29 23.39 8.73
C GLN A 443 -26.12 24.66 8.45
N ARG A 444 -26.54 25.39 9.49
CA ARG A 444 -27.25 26.67 9.35
C ARG A 444 -26.25 27.81 9.19
N ALA A 445 -25.15 27.79 9.94
CA ALA A 445 -24.02 28.70 9.79
C ALA A 445 -23.40 28.65 8.38
N GLN A 446 -23.26 27.46 7.78
CA GLN A 446 -22.82 27.31 6.39
C GLN A 446 -23.71 28.08 5.41
N ARG A 447 -25.04 28.02 5.57
CA ARG A 447 -25.94 28.78 4.69
C ARG A 447 -25.70 30.28 4.84
N HIS A 448 -25.58 30.77 6.08
CA HIS A 448 -25.34 32.19 6.35
C HIS A 448 -23.99 32.70 5.80
N LEU A 449 -22.96 31.84 5.74
CA LEU A 449 -21.70 32.15 5.06
C LEU A 449 -21.86 32.18 3.53
N TYR A 450 -22.30 31.07 2.93
CA TYR A 450 -22.37 30.89 1.48
C TYR A 450 -23.55 31.60 0.79
N THR A 451 -24.43 32.28 1.54
CA THR A 451 -25.37 33.28 0.99
C THR A 451 -24.89 34.72 1.24
N HIS A 452 -23.59 34.92 1.56
CA HIS A 452 -22.96 36.22 1.83
C HIS A 452 -23.57 37.02 2.99
N ALA A 453 -24.39 36.42 3.84
CA ALA A 453 -25.10 37.15 4.90
C ALA A 453 -24.16 37.59 6.04
N LEU A 454 -23.12 36.80 6.34
CA LEU A 454 -22.05 37.20 7.27
C LEU A 454 -21.16 38.30 6.68
N GLU A 455 -20.77 38.18 5.40
CA GLU A 455 -20.00 39.18 4.68
C GLU A 455 -20.73 40.54 4.62
N GLU A 456 -21.99 40.55 4.20
CA GLU A 456 -22.82 41.76 4.14
C GLU A 456 -22.99 42.40 5.52
N TYR A 457 -23.14 41.59 6.57
CA TYR A 457 -23.16 42.08 7.95
C TYR A 457 -21.85 42.77 8.34
N PHE A 458 -20.69 42.09 8.19
CA PHE A 458 -19.41 42.67 8.58
C PHE A 458 -19.06 43.94 7.79
N ARG A 459 -19.38 43.97 6.49
CA ARG A 459 -19.27 45.18 5.66
C ARG A 459 -20.14 46.32 6.19
N ASN A 460 -21.39 46.04 6.58
CA ASN A 460 -22.33 47.05 7.08
C ASN A 460 -21.99 47.57 8.48
N VAL A 461 -21.17 46.86 9.27
CA VAL A 461 -20.66 47.36 10.57
C VAL A 461 -19.26 48.01 10.47
N GLY A 462 -18.71 48.17 9.26
CA GLY A 462 -17.42 48.82 9.00
C GLY A 462 -16.20 47.90 9.02
N GLU A 463 -16.40 46.60 9.19
CA GLU A 463 -15.35 45.57 9.27
C GLU A 463 -14.98 45.08 7.86
N THR A 464 -14.54 46.01 7.02
CA THR A 464 -14.34 45.80 5.57
C THR A 464 -13.31 44.70 5.27
N ASP A 465 -12.18 44.67 5.97
CA ASP A 465 -11.12 43.67 5.74
C ASP A 465 -11.59 42.25 6.06
N LEU A 466 -12.34 42.09 7.17
CA LEU A 466 -12.99 40.82 7.52
C LEU A 466 -14.04 40.43 6.48
N ALA A 467 -14.85 41.38 6.00
CA ALA A 467 -15.81 41.11 4.94
C ALA A 467 -15.14 40.68 3.62
N VAL A 468 -14.02 41.29 3.23
CA VAL A 468 -13.23 40.85 2.07
C VAL A 468 -12.70 39.43 2.29
N ALA A 469 -12.11 39.14 3.44
CA ALA A 469 -11.59 37.80 3.74
C ALA A 469 -12.69 36.71 3.78
N LEU A 470 -13.90 37.05 4.24
CA LEU A 470 -15.08 36.16 4.19
C LEU A 470 -15.59 35.96 2.75
N ASN A 471 -15.60 37.00 1.92
CA ASN A 471 -15.91 36.88 0.49
C ASN A 471 -14.90 35.97 -0.23
N ASP A 472 -13.61 36.13 0.06
CA ASP A 472 -12.55 35.34 -0.58
C ASP A 472 -12.65 33.85 -0.24
N ILE A 473 -13.09 33.49 0.98
CA ILE A 473 -13.45 32.12 1.37
C ILE A 473 -14.60 31.55 0.53
N VAL A 474 -15.57 32.39 0.13
CA VAL A 474 -16.79 31.94 -0.57
C VAL A 474 -16.60 31.92 -2.09
N GLU A 475 -15.85 32.86 -2.67
CA GLU A 475 -15.77 33.09 -4.13
C GLU A 475 -14.38 32.85 -4.75
N MET A 476 -13.29 33.08 -4.02
CA MET A 476 -11.92 33.06 -4.59
C MET A 476 -11.16 31.77 -4.27
N ASP A 477 -11.27 31.25 -3.05
CA ASP A 477 -10.52 30.09 -2.58
C ASP A 477 -11.17 28.75 -2.99
N LYS A 478 -10.54 28.10 -3.97
CA LYS A 478 -11.00 26.82 -4.53
C LYS A 478 -11.11 25.69 -3.51
N ALA A 479 -10.31 25.71 -2.43
CA ALA A 479 -10.35 24.65 -1.42
C ALA A 479 -11.60 24.76 -0.55
N THR A 480 -11.99 25.97 -0.16
CA THR A 480 -13.21 26.23 0.61
C THR A 480 -14.47 26.19 -0.25
N ILE A 481 -14.39 26.51 -1.54
CA ILE A 481 -15.48 26.26 -2.50
C ILE A 481 -15.73 24.75 -2.67
N ALA A 482 -14.66 23.95 -2.76
CA ALA A 482 -14.79 22.49 -2.84
C ALA A 482 -15.22 21.84 -1.51
N ASN A 483 -14.92 22.47 -0.37
CA ASN A 483 -15.23 21.96 0.96
C ASN A 483 -15.83 23.05 1.86
N HIS A 484 -17.17 23.07 1.94
CA HIS A 484 -17.91 24.03 2.76
C HIS A 484 -17.68 23.86 4.29
N ASP A 485 -17.23 22.70 4.77
CA ASP A 485 -16.89 22.55 6.19
C ASP A 485 -15.56 23.27 6.50
N LEU A 486 -14.56 23.16 5.62
CA LEU A 486 -13.31 23.94 5.72
C LEU A 486 -13.59 25.45 5.63
N GLY A 487 -14.46 25.87 4.70
CA GLY A 487 -14.82 27.28 4.54
C GLY A 487 -15.48 27.87 5.79
N LEU A 488 -16.42 27.14 6.41
CA LEU A 488 -17.02 27.60 7.67
C LEU A 488 -16.02 27.60 8.83
N ALA A 489 -15.16 26.58 8.96
CA ALA A 489 -14.14 26.54 10.02
C ALA A 489 -13.21 27.76 9.94
N ARG A 490 -12.72 28.10 8.75
CA ARG A 490 -11.87 29.28 8.51
C ARG A 490 -12.63 30.59 8.74
N ALA A 491 -13.87 30.70 8.28
CA ALA A 491 -14.70 31.88 8.52
C ALA A 491 -14.93 32.14 10.02
N ILE A 492 -15.16 31.09 10.82
CA ILE A 492 -15.32 31.19 12.27
C ILE A 492 -14.01 31.67 12.94
N ALA A 493 -12.85 31.17 12.52
CA ALA A 493 -11.55 31.61 13.02
C ALA A 493 -11.22 33.08 12.66
N LEU A 494 -11.59 33.54 11.46
CA LEU A 494 -11.44 34.95 11.08
C LEU A 494 -12.39 35.89 11.86
N ILE A 495 -13.59 35.42 12.19
CA ILE A 495 -14.56 36.21 12.96
C ILE A 495 -14.05 36.44 14.39
N ASP A 496 -13.58 35.38 15.05
CA ASP A 496 -13.00 35.42 16.41
C ASP A 496 -11.53 34.90 16.42
N PRO A 497 -10.56 35.74 16.02
CA PRO A 497 -9.13 35.39 16.02
C PRO A 497 -8.54 35.32 17.44
N THR A 498 -9.32 35.66 18.47
CA THR A 498 -8.92 35.59 19.88
C THR A 498 -9.37 34.31 20.58
N GLY A 499 -10.21 33.52 19.90
CA GLY A 499 -10.72 32.24 20.37
C GLY A 499 -9.79 31.06 20.08
N PRO A 500 -10.22 29.82 20.41
CA PRO A 500 -9.41 28.64 20.15
C PRO A 500 -9.13 28.42 18.67
N ALA A 501 -7.92 27.95 18.34
CA ALA A 501 -7.45 27.80 16.96
C ALA A 501 -8.39 27.01 16.05
N PHE A 502 -9.05 25.97 16.58
CA PHE A 502 -10.01 25.16 15.83
C PHE A 502 -11.40 25.18 16.47
N ARG A 503 -12.41 25.44 15.62
CA ARG A 503 -13.82 25.27 15.96
C ARG A 503 -14.50 24.37 14.93
N TRP A 504 -15.08 23.26 15.36
CA TRP A 504 -15.62 22.22 14.48
C TRP A 504 -16.89 21.60 15.07
N LYS A 505 -18.01 21.72 14.36
CA LYS A 505 -19.28 21.01 14.61
C LYS A 505 -19.70 20.95 16.08
N GLY A 506 -19.67 22.10 16.76
CA GLY A 506 -20.05 22.27 18.17
C GLY A 506 -18.93 22.05 19.19
N ARG A 507 -17.69 21.80 18.76
CA ARG A 507 -16.50 21.69 19.61
C ARG A 507 -15.51 22.82 19.32
N SER A 508 -14.60 23.08 20.27
CA SER A 508 -13.50 24.04 20.11
C SER A 508 -12.29 23.57 20.89
N PHE A 509 -11.11 23.64 20.27
CA PHE A 509 -9.87 23.07 20.80
C PHE A 509 -8.63 23.73 20.17
N GLU A 510 -7.50 23.65 20.86
CA GLU A 510 -6.17 23.94 20.31
C GLU A 510 -5.58 22.69 19.65
N LEU A 511 -4.58 22.83 18.78
CA LEU A 511 -4.02 21.68 18.05
C LEU A 511 -3.61 20.52 18.99
N ASN A 512 -2.86 20.83 20.06
CA ASN A 512 -2.44 19.91 21.13
C ASN A 512 -3.60 19.33 21.98
N GLY A 513 -4.82 19.83 21.81
CA GLY A 513 -6.05 19.26 22.37
C GLY A 513 -6.76 18.26 21.44
N PHE A 514 -6.18 17.89 20.29
CA PHE A 514 -6.83 17.02 19.31
C PHE A 514 -7.25 15.67 19.89
N ALA A 515 -6.46 15.08 20.80
CA ALA A 515 -6.80 13.80 21.43
C ALA A 515 -8.15 13.86 22.20
N GLU A 516 -8.33 14.87 23.05
CA GLU A 516 -9.56 15.11 23.81
C GLU A 516 -10.75 15.48 22.89
N PHE A 517 -10.49 16.25 21.83
CA PHE A 517 -11.48 16.50 20.78
C PHE A 517 -11.92 15.19 20.09
N ALA A 518 -10.99 14.31 19.73
CA ALA A 518 -11.28 13.05 19.06
C ALA A 518 -12.05 12.06 19.97
N GLU A 519 -11.80 12.05 21.28
CA GLU A 519 -12.60 11.29 22.24
C GLU A 519 -14.02 11.84 22.39
N THR A 520 -14.16 13.17 22.47
CA THR A 520 -15.47 13.83 22.73
C THR A 520 -16.35 13.99 21.49
N MET A 521 -15.78 13.88 20.29
CA MET A 521 -16.48 13.86 19.01
C MET A 521 -16.69 12.43 18.46
N GLY A 522 -15.75 11.53 18.73
CA GLY A 522 -15.73 10.18 18.16
C GLY A 522 -15.07 10.11 16.78
N ASP A 523 -14.58 8.92 16.45
CA ASP A 523 -13.66 8.66 15.33
C ASP A 523 -14.13 9.21 13.98
N GLU A 524 -15.40 8.99 13.60
CA GLU A 524 -15.96 9.48 12.33
C GLU A 524 -15.91 11.02 12.22
N GLY A 525 -16.22 11.74 13.31
CA GLY A 525 -16.20 13.20 13.31
C GLY A 525 -14.80 13.79 13.41
N ALA A 526 -13.86 13.07 14.05
CA ALA A 526 -12.44 13.42 14.10
C ALA A 526 -11.78 13.23 12.72
N LEU A 527 -12.03 12.10 12.06
CA LEU A 527 -11.59 11.83 10.69
C LEU A 527 -12.19 12.83 9.70
N ALA A 528 -13.45 13.23 9.87
CA ALA A 528 -14.06 14.27 9.04
C ALA A 528 -13.41 15.67 9.22
N PHE A 529 -12.86 15.97 10.41
CA PHE A 529 -12.05 17.18 10.64
C PHE A 529 -10.69 17.07 9.94
N ILE A 530 -9.97 15.95 10.12
CA ILE A 530 -8.67 15.75 9.46
C ILE A 530 -8.84 15.83 7.93
N ALA A 531 -9.81 15.11 7.36
CA ALA A 531 -10.12 15.14 5.93
C ALA A 531 -10.58 16.52 5.41
N SER A 532 -10.78 17.52 6.28
CA SER A 532 -11.20 18.84 5.84
C SER A 532 -10.07 19.68 5.26
N GLY A 533 -8.80 19.35 5.53
CA GLY A 533 -7.66 20.19 5.16
C GLY A 533 -7.38 21.35 6.14
N ALA A 534 -7.99 21.34 7.33
CA ALA A 534 -7.90 22.45 8.28
C ALA A 534 -6.52 22.54 8.97
N MET A 535 -5.84 21.42 9.18
CA MET A 535 -4.59 21.38 9.96
C MET A 535 -3.42 21.89 9.11
N SER A 536 -3.27 21.39 7.87
CA SER A 536 -2.22 21.87 6.97
C SER A 536 -2.43 23.33 6.58
N ARG A 537 -3.69 23.78 6.46
CA ARG A 537 -4.01 25.17 6.19
C ARG A 537 -3.70 26.09 7.37
N TRP A 538 -4.09 25.72 8.59
CA TRP A 538 -3.72 26.47 9.79
C TRP A 538 -2.20 26.55 9.95
N ALA A 539 -1.47 25.46 9.70
CA ALA A 539 0.00 25.45 9.72
C ALA A 539 0.60 26.39 8.67
N GLN A 540 0.03 26.45 7.46
CA GLN A 540 0.43 27.42 6.42
C GLN A 540 0.14 28.87 6.82
N GLU A 541 -0.99 29.14 7.48
CA GLU A 541 -1.39 30.48 7.93
C GLU A 541 -0.61 30.97 9.17
N ASN A 542 0.16 30.09 9.83
CA ASN A 542 1.03 30.37 10.98
C ASN A 542 2.53 30.17 10.67
N ASP A 543 2.95 30.28 9.40
CA ASP A 543 4.34 30.19 8.95
C ASP A 543 5.11 28.93 9.42
N ALA A 544 4.43 27.78 9.53
CA ALA A 544 5.06 26.52 9.89
C ALA A 544 6.07 26.03 8.82
N GLU A 545 7.03 25.19 9.24
CA GLU A 545 8.01 24.61 8.32
C GLU A 545 7.33 23.78 7.22
N GLY A 546 7.79 23.93 5.97
CA GLY A 546 7.19 23.26 4.81
C GLY A 546 7.10 21.74 4.95
N THR A 547 8.10 21.12 5.60
CA THR A 547 8.12 19.67 5.92
C THR A 547 6.96 19.25 6.82
N ALA A 548 6.61 20.04 7.83
CA ALA A 548 5.48 19.79 8.72
C ALA A 548 4.13 19.98 8.00
N ILE A 549 4.05 20.97 7.11
CA ILE A 549 2.85 21.19 6.27
C ILE A 549 2.66 20.02 5.29
N ASP A 550 3.74 19.51 4.69
CA ASP A 550 3.68 18.36 3.77
C ASP A 550 3.28 17.05 4.47
N VAL A 551 3.77 16.80 5.69
CA VAL A 551 3.28 15.69 6.54
C VAL A 551 1.78 15.84 6.81
N LEU A 552 1.32 17.02 7.22
CA LEU A 552 -0.11 17.26 7.44
C LEU A 552 -0.94 17.02 6.17
N ARG A 553 -0.48 17.45 4.99
CA ARG A 553 -1.17 17.16 3.72
C ARG A 553 -1.26 15.67 3.40
N SER A 554 -0.23 14.87 3.70
CA SER A 554 -0.27 13.41 3.56
C SER A 554 -1.38 12.84 4.44
N VAL A 555 -1.31 13.12 5.75
CA VAL A 555 -2.30 12.72 6.78
C VAL A 555 -3.73 13.06 6.39
N GLU A 556 -3.97 14.29 5.92
CA GLU A 556 -5.29 14.77 5.49
C GLU A 556 -5.80 14.05 4.21
N SER A 557 -4.88 13.61 3.34
CA SER A 557 -5.21 12.83 2.13
C SER A 557 -5.45 11.35 2.43
N ASP A 558 -4.74 10.78 3.40
CA ASP A 558 -4.76 9.35 3.74
C ASP A 558 -5.94 8.92 4.62
N VAL A 559 -6.78 9.85 5.09
CA VAL A 559 -8.01 9.53 5.84
C VAL A 559 -8.89 8.49 5.12
N LYS A 560 -8.84 8.42 3.79
CA LYS A 560 -9.64 7.46 2.99
C LYS A 560 -8.97 6.09 2.80
N SER A 561 -7.65 6.03 2.88
CA SER A 561 -6.83 4.82 2.65
C SER A 561 -6.47 4.12 3.96
N GLN A 562 -6.16 4.90 5.01
CA GLN A 562 -5.57 4.46 6.27
C GLN A 562 -6.19 5.19 7.50
N PRO A 563 -7.53 5.14 7.71
CA PRO A 563 -8.19 5.94 8.74
C PRO A 563 -7.71 5.62 10.17
N GLU A 564 -7.45 4.35 10.51
CA GLU A 564 -6.98 3.96 11.84
C GLU A 564 -5.59 4.51 12.15
N PHE A 565 -4.65 4.45 11.18
CA PHE A 565 -3.30 5.02 11.30
C PHE A 565 -3.34 6.54 11.44
N VAL A 566 -4.07 7.22 10.57
CA VAL A 566 -4.20 8.68 10.59
C VAL A 566 -4.77 9.16 11.93
N LEU A 567 -5.82 8.50 12.43
CA LEU A 567 -6.42 8.85 13.72
C LEU A 567 -5.46 8.57 14.90
N SER A 568 -4.73 7.45 14.86
CA SER A 568 -3.70 7.11 15.85
C SER A 568 -2.57 8.15 15.88
N PHE A 569 -2.00 8.46 14.71
CA PHE A 569 -0.96 9.48 14.56
C PHE A 569 -1.41 10.83 15.10
N CYS A 570 -2.59 11.31 14.69
CA CYS A 570 -3.08 12.62 15.15
C CYS A 570 -3.35 12.63 16.67
N ARG A 571 -3.94 11.57 17.24
CA ARG A 571 -4.14 11.44 18.70
C ARG A 571 -2.82 11.50 19.47
N GLN A 572 -1.75 10.89 18.94
CA GLN A 572 -0.46 10.82 19.64
C GLN A 572 0.44 12.03 19.40
N LYS A 573 0.44 12.59 18.18
CA LYS A 573 1.26 13.75 17.79
C LYS A 573 0.73 15.06 18.36
N PHE A 574 -0.59 15.16 18.49
CA PHE A 574 -1.30 16.38 18.87
C PHE A 574 -2.05 16.18 20.20
N SER A 575 -1.34 15.62 21.18
CA SER A 575 -1.76 15.52 22.59
C SER A 575 -0.96 16.48 23.48
N ASN A 576 -1.50 16.79 24.65
CA ASN A 576 -0.80 17.45 25.75
C ASN A 576 0.17 16.52 26.50
N THR A 577 0.10 15.21 26.25
CA THR A 577 1.05 14.20 26.75
C THR A 577 2.01 13.77 25.65
N PRO A 578 3.25 13.35 25.97
CA PRO A 578 4.12 12.65 25.01
C PRO A 578 3.40 11.46 24.37
N ALA A 579 3.74 11.14 23.12
CA ALA A 579 3.29 9.92 22.44
C ALA A 579 3.68 8.70 23.28
N ASN A 580 2.77 7.74 23.39
CA ASN A 580 2.96 6.57 24.26
C ASN A 580 2.32 5.33 23.65
N PHE A 581 3.06 4.22 23.64
CA PHE A 581 2.56 2.91 23.23
C PHE A 581 2.75 1.91 24.37
N HIS A 582 1.65 1.50 25.01
CA HIS A 582 1.63 0.57 26.14
C HIS A 582 2.64 0.87 27.27
N GLY A 583 2.94 2.14 27.53
CA GLY A 583 3.89 2.59 28.54
C GLY A 583 5.24 3.07 27.99
N ALA A 584 5.61 2.70 26.75
CA ALA A 584 6.83 3.18 26.10
C ALA A 584 6.68 4.58 25.50
N CYS A 585 7.67 5.43 25.69
CA CYS A 585 7.75 6.81 25.17
C CYS A 585 8.81 6.97 24.06
N SER A 586 9.58 5.92 23.75
CA SER A 586 10.60 5.89 22.70
C SER A 586 10.54 4.61 21.86
N ALA A 587 11.19 4.61 20.70
CA ALA A 587 11.31 3.43 19.85
C ALA A 587 12.03 2.28 20.56
N ASP A 588 13.11 2.58 21.30
CA ASP A 588 13.91 1.62 22.07
C ASP A 588 13.10 0.96 23.19
N GLU A 589 12.41 1.74 24.03
CA GLU A 589 11.52 1.22 25.09
C GLU A 589 10.38 0.36 24.50
N CYS A 590 9.81 0.82 23.38
CA CYS A 590 8.75 0.09 22.68
C CYS A 590 9.27 -1.25 22.18
N PHE A 591 10.43 -1.26 21.52
CA PHE A 591 11.06 -2.46 21.00
C PHE A 591 11.44 -3.43 22.12
N GLU A 592 12.08 -2.96 23.19
CA GLU A 592 12.41 -3.79 24.37
C GLU A 592 11.15 -4.44 24.95
N GLY A 593 10.09 -3.64 25.16
CA GLY A 593 8.81 -4.11 25.68
C GLY A 593 8.19 -5.23 24.85
N ILE A 594 8.04 -5.03 23.53
CA ILE A 594 7.39 -6.01 22.65
C ILE A 594 8.29 -7.22 22.30
N SER A 595 9.62 -7.05 22.27
CA SER A 595 10.57 -8.12 21.94
C SER A 595 10.95 -9.00 23.12
N SER A 596 10.66 -8.57 24.36
CA SER A 596 10.87 -9.31 25.62
C SER A 596 10.25 -10.72 25.67
N SER A 597 9.31 -11.02 24.78
CA SER A 597 8.75 -12.35 24.54
C SER A 597 8.55 -12.55 23.03
N PRO A 598 9.44 -13.26 22.33
CA PRO A 598 9.30 -13.51 20.89
C PRO A 598 7.94 -14.11 20.48
N ALA A 599 7.34 -14.97 21.31
CA ALA A 599 6.01 -15.51 21.06
C ALA A 599 4.93 -14.39 21.07
N ALA A 600 4.97 -13.50 22.07
CA ALA A 600 4.04 -12.38 22.16
C ALA A 600 4.27 -11.35 21.06
N PHE A 601 5.52 -11.11 20.65
CA PHE A 601 5.85 -10.25 19.50
C PHE A 601 5.11 -10.70 18.24
N TYR A 602 5.16 -12.00 17.91
CA TYR A 602 4.46 -12.57 16.76
C TYR A 602 2.94 -12.60 16.94
N GLU A 603 2.43 -12.80 18.16
CA GLU A 603 1.00 -12.72 18.48
C GLU A 603 0.44 -11.30 18.29
N LEU A 604 1.21 -10.27 18.65
CA LEU A 604 0.89 -8.85 18.46
C LEU A 604 0.62 -8.52 16.98
N MET A 605 1.43 -9.08 16.07
CA MET A 605 1.23 -8.95 14.62
C MET A 605 -0.08 -9.58 14.13
N GLY A 606 -0.70 -10.46 14.93
CA GLY A 606 -2.01 -11.03 14.67
C GLY A 606 -3.17 -10.03 14.82
N ASN A 607 -2.94 -8.87 15.45
CA ASN A 607 -3.99 -7.88 15.74
C ASN A 607 -3.78 -6.58 14.92
N PRO A 608 -4.55 -6.36 13.83
CA PRO A 608 -4.41 -5.16 12.99
C PRO A 608 -4.59 -3.85 13.77
N SER A 609 -5.52 -3.80 14.73
CA SER A 609 -5.82 -2.58 15.50
C SER A 609 -4.58 -2.07 16.25
N ILE A 610 -3.80 -2.97 16.84
CA ILE A 610 -2.58 -2.62 17.57
C ILE A 610 -1.44 -2.25 16.61
N MET A 611 -1.46 -2.77 15.37
CA MET A 611 -0.48 -2.38 14.35
C MET A 611 -0.71 -0.96 13.84
N HIS A 612 -1.96 -0.54 13.63
CA HIS A 612 -2.29 0.86 13.33
C HIS A 612 -1.95 1.80 14.50
N GLU A 613 -2.15 1.35 15.74
CA GLU A 613 -1.75 2.08 16.95
C GLU A 613 -0.21 2.28 17.01
N LEU A 614 0.54 1.20 16.80
CA LEU A 614 2.01 1.19 16.78
C LEU A 614 2.58 2.03 15.63
N ALA A 615 2.00 1.94 14.43
CA ALA A 615 2.40 2.76 13.30
C ALA A 615 2.18 4.26 13.61
N GLY A 616 1.02 4.63 14.15
CA GLY A 616 0.76 6.01 14.58
C GLY A 616 1.72 6.51 15.67
N PHE A 617 2.16 5.63 16.59
CA PHE A 617 3.18 5.96 17.60
C PHE A 617 4.54 6.25 16.96
N LEU A 618 5.03 5.35 16.11
CA LEU A 618 6.32 5.49 15.43
C LEU A 618 6.34 6.72 14.50
N ALA A 619 5.21 7.01 13.84
CA ALA A 619 5.01 8.25 13.09
C ALA A 619 5.07 9.50 13.99
N ALA A 620 4.41 9.48 15.15
CA ALA A 620 4.36 10.62 16.07
C ALA A 620 5.74 10.99 16.64
N ILE A 621 6.59 10.00 16.96
CA ILE A 621 7.96 10.22 17.46
C ILE A 621 8.98 10.62 16.37
N GLY A 622 8.60 10.63 15.09
CA GLY A 622 9.39 11.26 14.01
C GLY A 622 9.59 10.44 12.73
N LEU A 623 9.03 9.24 12.61
CA LEU A 623 9.28 8.32 11.48
C LEU A 623 8.06 8.21 10.56
N PHE A 624 7.46 9.37 10.24
CA PHE A 624 6.16 9.44 9.58
C PHE A 624 6.10 8.58 8.29
N SER A 625 6.96 8.86 7.32
CA SER A 625 6.92 8.19 6.02
C SER A 625 7.21 6.69 6.08
N GLN A 626 8.07 6.23 6.99
CA GLN A 626 8.35 4.79 7.13
C GLN A 626 7.23 4.06 7.87
N ALA A 627 6.58 4.70 8.83
CA ALA A 627 5.43 4.15 9.54
C ALA A 627 4.16 4.11 8.67
N GLU A 628 3.93 5.14 7.85
CA GLU A 628 2.91 5.20 6.79
C GLU A 628 3.09 4.07 5.76
N MET A 629 4.33 3.85 5.29
CA MET A 629 4.66 2.73 4.39
C MET A 629 4.54 1.35 5.05
N PHE A 630 4.73 1.26 6.36
CA PHE A 630 4.49 0.03 7.11
C PHE A 630 2.98 -0.26 7.25
N ASP A 631 2.17 0.76 7.56
CA ASP A 631 0.72 0.62 7.77
C ASP A 631 0.00 0.23 6.47
N CYS A 632 0.29 0.94 5.37
CA CYS A 632 -0.32 0.67 4.07
C CYS A 632 -0.03 -0.74 3.54
N THR A 633 1.05 -1.38 4.01
CA THR A 633 1.42 -2.76 3.66
C THR A 633 0.95 -3.81 4.67
N LEU A 634 0.17 -3.47 5.71
CA LEU A 634 -0.30 -4.46 6.70
C LEU A 634 -1.17 -5.59 6.11
N GLY A 635 -1.80 -5.37 4.95
CA GLY A 635 -2.52 -6.43 4.22
C GLY A 635 -1.61 -7.44 3.50
N GLU A 636 -0.31 -7.16 3.34
CA GLU A 636 0.55 -7.85 2.38
C GLU A 636 1.50 -8.89 3.00
N GLY A 637 1.61 -10.06 2.36
CA GLY A 637 2.63 -11.07 2.66
C GLY A 637 2.49 -11.82 3.99
N GLY A 638 1.34 -11.70 4.67
CA GLY A 638 1.05 -12.42 5.91
C GLY A 638 1.89 -11.95 7.11
N THR A 639 1.99 -12.77 8.16
CA THR A 639 2.67 -12.37 9.40
C THR A 639 4.19 -12.26 9.25
N MET A 640 4.83 -13.16 8.49
CA MET A 640 6.28 -13.13 8.30
C MET A 640 6.77 -11.86 7.61
N ALA A 641 6.10 -11.44 6.54
CA ALA A 641 6.46 -10.21 5.83
C ALA A 641 6.22 -8.96 6.68
N ARG A 642 5.14 -8.92 7.46
CA ARG A 642 4.89 -7.85 8.45
C ARG A 642 5.97 -7.75 9.51
N VAL A 643 6.39 -8.88 10.10
CA VAL A 643 7.51 -8.92 11.05
C VAL A 643 8.79 -8.39 10.41
N GLY A 644 9.08 -8.79 9.16
CA GLY A 644 10.24 -8.29 8.42
C GLY A 644 10.21 -6.77 8.26
N ARG A 645 9.11 -6.21 7.77
CA ARG A 645 8.94 -4.75 7.61
C ARG A 645 9.01 -4.00 8.94
N LEU A 646 8.41 -4.53 10.01
CA LEU A 646 8.46 -3.91 11.33
C LEU A 646 9.88 -3.91 11.92
N LEU A 647 10.65 -4.98 11.74
CA LEU A 647 12.04 -5.03 12.20
C LEU A 647 12.97 -4.12 11.38
N VAL A 648 12.68 -3.91 10.09
CA VAL A 648 13.35 -2.86 9.29
C VAL A 648 13.02 -1.47 9.85
N LEU A 649 11.75 -1.18 10.13
CA LEU A 649 11.32 0.09 10.74
C LEU A 649 12.00 0.33 12.09
N PHE A 650 12.11 -0.68 12.96
CA PHE A 650 12.83 -0.56 14.23
C PHE A 650 14.35 -0.42 14.08
N ASP A 651 14.98 -1.04 13.08
CA ASP A 651 16.42 -0.86 12.79
C ASP A 651 16.73 0.55 12.27
N GLU A 652 15.75 1.25 11.68
CA GLU A 652 15.84 2.69 11.44
C GLU A 652 15.57 3.50 12.72
N ALA A 653 14.52 3.15 13.47
CA ALA A 653 13.99 3.90 14.60
C ALA A 653 14.85 3.92 15.88
N CYS A 654 15.35 2.76 16.30
CA CYS A 654 16.00 2.60 17.60
C CYS A 654 17.41 3.20 17.61
N GLY A 655 17.81 3.70 18.78
CA GLY A 655 19.21 3.99 19.10
C GLY A 655 20.03 2.70 19.24
N ASP A 656 19.50 1.70 19.96
CA ASP A 656 20.08 0.36 20.07
C ASP A 656 19.70 -0.53 18.89
N LYS A 657 20.40 -0.31 17.78
CA LYS A 657 20.26 -1.12 16.55
C LYS A 657 20.79 -2.54 16.73
N ASP A 658 21.73 -2.78 17.64
CA ASP A 658 22.28 -4.11 17.89
C ASP A 658 21.24 -5.02 18.56
N ALA A 659 20.41 -4.50 19.47
CA ALA A 659 19.28 -5.24 20.02
C ALA A 659 18.28 -5.69 18.94
N VAL A 660 17.90 -4.80 18.02
CA VAL A 660 16.98 -5.10 16.91
C VAL A 660 17.56 -6.15 15.96
N ARG A 661 18.84 -6.01 15.59
CA ARG A 661 19.53 -6.92 14.66
C ARG A 661 19.79 -8.29 15.28
N ALA A 662 20.18 -8.35 16.54
CA ALA A 662 20.34 -9.60 17.28
C ALA A 662 19.00 -10.33 17.43
N PHE A 663 17.90 -9.61 17.70
CA PHE A 663 16.56 -10.19 17.70
C PHE A 663 16.17 -10.72 16.31
N ASN A 664 16.37 -9.94 15.24
CA ASN A 664 16.08 -10.39 13.87
C ASN A 664 16.89 -11.64 13.48
N ALA A 665 18.20 -11.65 13.74
CA ALA A 665 19.09 -12.77 13.44
C ALA A 665 18.79 -14.03 14.28
N ARG A 666 18.02 -13.92 15.37
CA ARG A 666 17.66 -15.05 16.23
C ARG A 666 16.21 -15.51 16.11
N PHE A 667 15.28 -14.57 16.01
CA PHE A 667 13.83 -14.78 16.07
C PHE A 667 13.04 -14.11 14.96
N GLY A 668 13.66 -13.30 14.09
CA GLY A 668 13.00 -12.71 12.92
C GLY A 668 12.52 -13.74 11.88
N PRO A 669 11.99 -13.31 10.72
CA PRO A 669 11.33 -14.20 9.75
C PRO A 669 12.22 -15.36 9.29
N MET A 670 13.50 -15.06 9.09
CA MET A 670 14.54 -16.00 8.67
C MET A 670 15.32 -16.62 9.86
N GLY A 671 14.86 -16.42 11.10
CA GLY A 671 15.54 -16.93 12.31
C GLY A 671 15.66 -18.46 12.35
N HIS A 672 14.83 -19.18 11.59
CA HIS A 672 14.91 -20.62 11.43
C HIS A 672 16.11 -21.07 10.55
N VAL A 673 16.53 -20.23 9.59
CA VAL A 673 17.72 -20.43 8.73
C VAL A 673 18.99 -20.27 9.57
N THR A 674 19.09 -19.17 10.32
CA THR A 674 20.23 -18.92 11.23
C THR A 674 20.26 -19.92 12.38
N TRP A 675 19.10 -20.37 12.88
CA TRP A 675 19.01 -21.46 13.85
C TRP A 675 19.66 -22.74 13.32
N MET A 676 19.34 -23.13 12.09
CA MET A 676 19.93 -24.31 11.46
C MET A 676 21.45 -24.14 11.29
N ALA A 677 21.92 -22.99 10.82
CA ALA A 677 23.35 -22.71 10.66
C ALA A 677 24.10 -22.86 12.01
N ARG A 678 23.57 -22.27 13.09
CA ARG A 678 24.12 -22.40 14.46
C ARG A 678 24.08 -23.83 14.99
N ASN A 679 23.13 -24.64 14.54
CA ASN A 679 22.89 -26.02 15.01
C ASN A 679 23.24 -27.09 13.97
N ALA A 680 24.10 -26.78 12.99
CA ALA A 680 24.43 -27.68 11.88
C ALA A 680 25.00 -29.04 12.34
N ALA A 681 25.63 -29.10 13.50
CA ALA A 681 26.12 -30.34 14.13
C ALA A 681 25.00 -31.36 14.45
N LEU A 682 23.73 -30.94 14.51
CA LEU A 682 22.56 -31.81 14.67
C LEU A 682 22.20 -32.59 13.39
N TYR A 683 22.84 -32.28 12.26
CA TYR A 683 22.62 -32.93 10.98
C TYR A 683 23.84 -33.79 10.59
N GLU A 684 23.60 -34.88 9.87
CA GLU A 684 24.64 -35.82 9.41
C GLU A 684 24.41 -36.18 7.94
N ALA A 685 25.45 -36.04 7.11
CA ALA A 685 25.42 -36.31 5.68
C ALA A 685 26.08 -37.65 5.32
N ARG A 686 25.34 -38.51 4.62
CA ARG A 686 25.80 -39.83 4.17
C ARG A 686 26.60 -39.76 2.86
N SER A 687 26.18 -38.95 1.92
CA SER A 687 26.82 -38.73 0.62
C SER A 687 27.83 -37.56 0.66
N GLU A 688 28.58 -37.37 -0.42
CA GLU A 688 29.43 -36.18 -0.60
C GLU A 688 28.57 -34.95 -0.95
N THR A 689 27.56 -35.12 -1.82
CA THR A 689 26.58 -34.09 -2.17
C THR A 689 25.85 -33.53 -0.96
N ALA A 690 25.48 -34.36 0.02
CA ALA A 690 24.87 -33.91 1.27
C ALA A 690 25.84 -33.17 2.19
N ARG A 691 27.15 -33.43 2.12
CA ARG A 691 28.16 -32.67 2.88
C ARG A 691 28.33 -31.28 2.30
N ASP A 692 28.40 -31.17 0.98
CA ASP A 692 28.43 -29.88 0.29
C ASP A 692 27.15 -29.07 0.57
N LEU A 693 26.01 -29.76 0.63
CA LEU A 693 24.72 -29.17 0.96
C LEU A 693 24.66 -28.64 2.40
N LEU A 694 25.10 -29.42 3.39
CA LEU A 694 25.23 -28.94 4.77
C LEU A 694 26.28 -27.81 4.87
N ALA A 695 27.39 -27.90 4.14
CA ALA A 695 28.43 -26.86 4.12
C ALA A 695 27.86 -25.51 3.68
N ARG A 696 27.01 -25.48 2.63
CA ARG A 696 26.26 -24.29 2.20
C ARG A 696 25.42 -23.66 3.32
N THR A 697 24.79 -24.49 4.17
CA THR A 697 24.02 -23.99 5.34
C THR A 697 24.90 -23.54 6.50
N THR A 698 26.15 -24.01 6.61
CA THR A 698 27.13 -23.51 7.61
C THR A 698 27.85 -22.24 7.16
N SER A 699 27.91 -21.97 5.86
CA SER A 699 28.49 -20.73 5.30
C SER A 699 27.54 -19.53 5.33
N VAL A 700 26.38 -19.64 5.98
CA VAL A 700 25.46 -18.51 6.19
C VAL A 700 26.16 -17.47 7.06
N PRO A 701 26.32 -16.22 6.59
CA PRO A 701 27.04 -15.20 7.33
C PRO A 701 26.29 -14.83 8.62
N ASP A 702 27.03 -14.42 9.64
CA ASP A 702 26.43 -13.89 10.86
C ASP A 702 25.86 -12.49 10.59
N CYS A 703 24.53 -12.42 10.45
CA CYS A 703 23.81 -11.19 10.22
C CYS A 703 23.46 -10.42 11.51
N SER A 704 23.94 -10.83 12.70
CA SER A 704 23.55 -10.25 13.99
C SER A 704 23.88 -8.76 14.17
N HIS A 705 24.79 -8.22 13.34
CA HIS A 705 25.15 -6.78 13.31
C HIS A 705 24.83 -6.10 11.96
N ALA A 706 24.34 -6.84 10.97
CA ALA A 706 24.00 -6.30 9.65
C ALA A 706 22.64 -5.57 9.71
N PRO A 707 22.44 -4.47 8.95
CA PRO A 707 21.14 -3.83 8.82
C PRO A 707 20.05 -4.83 8.43
N VAL A 708 18.87 -4.73 9.03
CA VAL A 708 17.82 -5.77 8.96
C VAL A 708 17.40 -6.05 7.52
N ALA A 709 17.26 -5.01 6.68
CA ALA A 709 16.92 -5.18 5.27
C ALA A 709 17.98 -6.03 4.52
N GLN A 710 19.27 -5.69 4.68
CA GLN A 710 20.39 -6.43 4.09
C GLN A 710 20.50 -7.86 4.63
N ALA A 711 20.21 -8.06 5.92
CA ALA A 711 20.16 -9.37 6.54
C ALA A 711 19.06 -10.25 5.92
N LEU A 712 17.86 -9.70 5.69
CA LEU A 712 16.75 -10.43 5.07
C LEU A 712 17.06 -10.85 3.63
N ASP A 713 17.64 -9.97 2.80
CA ASP A 713 18.07 -10.31 1.43
C ASP A 713 19.12 -11.43 1.41
N THR A 714 20.09 -11.33 2.31
CA THR A 714 21.18 -12.33 2.45
C THR A 714 20.63 -13.67 2.91
N LEU A 715 19.72 -13.68 3.89
CA LEU A 715 19.13 -14.90 4.44
C LEU A 715 18.09 -15.54 3.50
N THR A 716 17.41 -14.77 2.66
CA THR A 716 16.52 -15.30 1.59
C THR A 716 17.33 -16.13 0.59
N SER A 717 18.56 -15.71 0.27
CA SER A 717 19.47 -16.51 -0.57
C SER A 717 19.91 -17.81 0.12
N ALA A 718 20.07 -17.79 1.44
CA ALA A 718 20.41 -18.96 2.26
C ALA A 718 19.22 -19.92 2.51
N GLU A 719 17.97 -19.43 2.52
CA GLU A 719 16.76 -20.23 2.74
C GLU A 719 16.66 -21.36 1.71
N HIS A 720 17.05 -21.13 0.45
CA HIS A 720 17.12 -22.18 -0.57
C HIS A 720 18.02 -23.35 -0.18
N ALA A 721 19.15 -23.12 0.52
CA ALA A 721 20.02 -24.20 0.99
C ALA A 721 19.38 -24.98 2.16
N VAL A 722 18.57 -24.32 2.99
CA VAL A 722 17.80 -24.95 4.07
C VAL A 722 16.65 -25.80 3.50
N LEU A 723 15.94 -25.29 2.49
CA LEU A 723 14.88 -26.01 1.77
C LEU A 723 15.44 -27.22 0.99
N ASP A 724 16.61 -27.08 0.36
CA ASP A 724 17.32 -28.21 -0.25
C ASP A 724 17.63 -29.28 0.82
N VAL A 725 18.20 -28.90 1.98
CA VAL A 725 18.46 -29.87 3.07
C VAL A 725 17.17 -30.53 3.55
N GLN A 726 16.09 -29.77 3.72
CA GLN A 726 14.78 -30.31 4.08
C GLN A 726 14.27 -31.34 3.05
N ALA A 727 14.49 -31.13 1.75
CA ALA A 727 14.12 -32.06 0.69
C ALA A 727 14.98 -33.34 0.68
N HIS A 728 16.23 -33.25 1.16
CA HIS A 728 17.18 -34.35 1.36
C HIS A 728 17.03 -35.06 2.73
N MET A 729 16.07 -34.65 3.56
CA MET A 729 15.75 -35.27 4.84
C MET A 729 14.46 -36.09 4.77
N ALA A 730 14.35 -37.09 5.64
CA ALA A 730 13.11 -37.84 5.79
C ALA A 730 11.94 -36.91 6.19
N GLU A 731 10.85 -36.94 5.41
CA GLU A 731 9.62 -36.14 5.64
C GLU A 731 9.04 -36.28 7.07
N SER A 732 9.42 -37.32 7.81
CA SER A 732 8.89 -37.58 9.14
C SER A 732 9.88 -38.33 10.05
N PRO A 733 10.00 -37.95 11.35
CA PRO A 733 10.81 -38.68 12.32
C PRO A 733 10.35 -40.14 12.53
N TYR A 734 9.08 -40.46 12.24
CA TYR A 734 8.60 -41.84 12.26
C TYR A 734 9.29 -42.72 11.18
N MET A 735 9.60 -42.18 10.00
CA MET A 735 10.32 -42.94 8.95
C MET A 735 11.75 -43.27 9.40
N ALA A 736 12.43 -42.29 10.01
CA ALA A 736 13.78 -42.46 10.52
C ALA A 736 13.83 -43.48 11.69
N ARG A 737 12.83 -43.48 12.58
CA ARG A 737 12.65 -44.54 13.59
C ARG A 737 12.53 -45.91 12.94
N LEU A 738 11.75 -46.03 11.87
CA LEU A 738 11.56 -47.26 11.12
C LEU A 738 12.71 -47.57 10.15
N GLY A 739 13.81 -46.79 10.15
CA GLY A 739 14.95 -47.01 9.26
C GLY A 739 14.59 -47.08 7.78
N LEU A 740 13.51 -46.40 7.39
CA LEU A 740 13.03 -46.29 6.02
C LEU A 740 13.69 -45.06 5.38
N THR A 741 14.56 -45.31 4.41
CA THR A 741 15.36 -44.32 3.69
C THR A 741 15.03 -44.35 2.20
N ARG A 742 14.60 -43.23 1.64
CA ARG A 742 14.44 -43.07 0.19
C ARG A 742 15.79 -42.86 -0.47
N GLU A 743 15.86 -43.09 -1.78
CA GLU A 743 17.10 -42.93 -2.56
C GLU A 743 17.67 -41.51 -2.51
N ASN A 744 16.83 -40.49 -2.31
CA ASN A 744 17.21 -39.08 -2.21
C ASN A 744 17.35 -38.59 -0.75
N GLU A 745 17.15 -39.44 0.27
CA GLU A 745 17.27 -39.07 1.69
C GLU A 745 18.70 -39.39 2.19
N ASP A 746 19.61 -38.43 2.04
CA ASP A 746 21.02 -38.55 2.41
C ASP A 746 21.49 -37.58 3.52
N VAL A 747 20.60 -36.72 4.02
CA VAL A 747 20.78 -35.94 5.26
C VAL A 747 19.91 -36.50 6.40
N PHE A 748 20.50 -36.67 7.58
CA PHE A 748 19.87 -37.27 8.76
C PHE A 748 19.94 -36.34 9.97
N ALA A 749 18.83 -36.22 10.69
CA ALA A 749 18.80 -35.53 11.98
C ALA A 749 19.27 -36.47 13.11
N ARG A 750 20.24 -36.02 13.91
CA ARG A 750 20.75 -36.73 15.10
C ARG A 750 19.74 -36.77 16.25
N ASN A 751 18.82 -35.80 16.29
CA ASN A 751 17.93 -35.57 17.42
C ASN A 751 16.55 -35.07 16.94
N ALA A 752 15.57 -34.99 17.85
CA ALA A 752 14.21 -34.57 17.56
C ALA A 752 14.08 -33.11 17.09
N ASP A 753 15.00 -32.25 17.52
CA ASP A 753 14.94 -30.80 17.32
C ASP A 753 15.30 -30.37 15.89
N ALA A 754 16.14 -31.15 15.20
CA ALA A 754 16.53 -30.91 13.81
C ALA A 754 15.44 -31.28 12.77
N TYR A 755 14.31 -31.87 13.15
CA TYR A 755 13.24 -32.21 12.21
C TYR A 755 12.34 -31.02 11.85
N PHE A 756 12.21 -30.72 10.56
CA PHE A 756 11.31 -29.71 9.98
C PHE A 756 9.83 -30.13 10.03
N THR A 757 9.28 -30.19 11.24
CA THR A 757 7.92 -30.70 11.51
C THR A 757 7.05 -29.77 12.36
N ALA A 758 7.60 -28.65 12.82
CA ALA A 758 6.82 -27.57 13.40
C ALA A 758 6.30 -26.66 12.28
N ASN A 759 5.04 -26.22 12.36
CA ASN A 759 4.50 -25.21 11.46
C ASN A 759 4.58 -23.85 12.15
N PHE A 760 5.27 -22.88 11.52
CA PHE A 760 5.38 -21.51 11.98
C PHE A 760 4.89 -20.57 10.87
N TYR A 761 3.70 -19.99 11.07
CA TYR A 761 3.00 -19.10 10.12
C TYR A 761 2.92 -19.60 8.67
N GLY A 762 2.84 -20.92 8.46
CA GLY A 762 2.74 -21.56 7.14
C GLY A 762 4.03 -22.26 6.68
N HIS A 763 5.16 -21.99 7.33
CA HIS A 763 6.46 -22.56 6.99
C HIS A 763 6.76 -23.78 7.88
N LEU A 764 7.31 -24.85 7.30
CA LEU A 764 7.83 -25.97 8.06
C LEU A 764 9.24 -25.64 8.57
N VAL A 765 9.41 -25.58 9.88
CA VAL A 765 10.66 -25.17 10.54
C VAL A 765 11.14 -26.25 11.54
N PRO A 766 12.43 -26.23 11.93
CA PRO A 766 12.97 -27.17 12.92
C PRO A 766 12.25 -27.03 14.27
N ARG A 767 11.97 -28.15 14.94
CA ARG A 767 11.33 -28.13 16.27
C ARG A 767 12.18 -27.42 17.31
N GLY A 768 13.50 -27.50 17.20
CA GLY A 768 14.44 -26.83 18.10
C GLY A 768 14.37 -25.32 18.02
N TYR A 769 14.07 -24.76 16.84
CA TYR A 769 13.84 -23.32 16.69
C TYR A 769 12.58 -22.87 17.45
N MET A 770 11.47 -23.60 17.31
CA MET A 770 10.25 -23.28 18.08
C MET A 770 10.44 -23.47 19.59
N ARG A 771 11.24 -24.46 20.00
CA ARG A 771 11.62 -24.65 21.40
C ARG A 771 12.49 -23.50 21.92
N GLU A 772 13.45 -23.02 21.13
CA GLU A 772 14.27 -21.86 21.49
C GLU A 772 13.43 -20.59 21.62
N MET A 773 12.50 -20.37 20.69
CA MET A 773 11.54 -19.26 20.74
C MET A 773 10.63 -19.33 21.96
N ALA A 774 10.08 -20.52 22.28
CA ALA A 774 9.26 -20.73 23.47
C ALA A 774 10.06 -20.54 24.78
N ASN A 775 11.30 -21.01 24.84
CA ASN A 775 12.20 -20.83 25.99
C ASN A 775 12.57 -19.35 26.18
N ALA A 776 12.85 -18.62 25.10
CA ALA A 776 13.07 -17.17 25.13
C ALA A 776 11.80 -16.39 25.52
N SER A 777 10.62 -17.00 25.34
CA SER A 777 9.32 -16.44 25.70
C SER A 777 8.84 -16.86 27.09
N ALA A 778 9.70 -17.45 27.95
CA ALA A 778 9.33 -17.97 29.26
C ALA A 778 8.75 -16.90 30.22
N SER A 779 9.01 -15.61 29.96
CA SER A 779 8.38 -14.45 30.59
C SER A 779 6.85 -14.41 30.41
N ASN A 780 6.34 -14.96 29.31
CA ASN A 780 4.91 -15.11 29.03
C ASN A 780 4.55 -16.60 28.80
N PRO A 781 4.22 -17.35 29.89
CA PRO A 781 3.91 -18.77 29.79
C PRO A 781 2.72 -19.10 28.90
N ILE A 782 1.77 -18.17 28.72
CA ILE A 782 0.59 -18.37 27.88
C ILE A 782 0.99 -18.33 26.42
N ALA A 783 1.72 -17.30 25.97
CA ALA A 783 2.22 -17.20 24.61
C ALA A 783 3.20 -18.34 24.27
N ALA A 784 4.12 -18.69 25.20
CA ALA A 784 5.03 -19.82 25.03
C ALA A 784 4.30 -21.17 24.92
N ALA A 785 3.24 -21.39 25.70
CA ALA A 785 2.41 -22.59 25.61
C ALA A 785 1.53 -22.61 24.35
N ALA A 786 0.98 -21.46 23.93
CA ALA A 786 0.18 -21.33 22.71
C ALA A 786 1.02 -21.61 21.46
N LEU A 787 2.24 -21.06 21.40
CA LEU A 787 3.26 -21.37 20.41
C LEU A 787 3.46 -22.89 20.34
N MET A 788 3.93 -23.50 21.44
CA MET A 788 4.15 -24.96 21.51
C MET A 788 2.92 -25.81 21.17
N ALA A 789 1.71 -25.42 21.60
CA ALA A 789 0.48 -26.15 21.34
C ALA A 789 0.06 -26.11 19.87
N SER A 790 0.22 -24.95 19.20
CA SER A 790 -0.09 -24.77 17.78
C SER A 790 0.74 -25.69 16.87
N HIS A 791 1.95 -26.07 17.32
CA HIS A 791 2.91 -26.88 16.55
C HIS A 791 2.69 -28.40 16.62
N VAL A 792 1.90 -28.91 17.58
CA VAL A 792 1.96 -30.35 17.94
C VAL A 792 0.89 -31.23 17.27
N ASN A 793 -0.24 -30.69 16.80
CA ASN A 793 -1.35 -31.55 16.33
C ASN A 793 -1.62 -31.52 14.81
N THR A 794 -1.58 -30.36 14.15
CA THR A 794 -2.06 -30.23 12.76
C THR A 794 -1.15 -30.94 11.73
N PRO A 795 0.18 -30.74 11.71
CA PRO A 795 1.07 -31.49 10.81
C PRO A 795 1.17 -32.97 11.19
N MET A 796 1.18 -33.24 12.50
CA MET A 796 1.38 -34.56 13.09
C MET A 796 0.33 -35.60 12.67
N LYS A 797 -0.92 -35.21 12.39
CA LYS A 797 -1.94 -36.14 11.87
C LYS A 797 -1.62 -36.59 10.44
N GLY A 798 -1.20 -35.66 9.58
CA GLY A 798 -0.76 -35.97 8.21
C GLY A 798 0.52 -36.79 8.17
N LEU A 799 1.50 -36.44 9.01
CA LEU A 799 2.75 -37.18 9.17
C LEU A 799 2.52 -38.61 9.68
N ARG A 800 1.66 -38.80 10.69
CA ARG A 800 1.28 -40.15 11.18
C ARG A 800 0.61 -40.98 10.09
N SER A 801 -0.29 -40.40 9.30
CA SER A 801 -0.93 -41.12 8.17
C SER A 801 0.08 -41.53 7.09
N LYS A 802 1.02 -40.64 6.71
CA LYS A 802 2.10 -40.95 5.76
C LYS A 802 3.03 -42.05 6.32
N ALA A 803 3.43 -41.94 7.58
CA ALA A 803 4.30 -42.89 8.26
C ALA A 803 3.66 -44.28 8.35
N THR A 804 2.41 -44.36 8.82
CA THR A 804 1.64 -45.62 8.88
C THR A 804 1.54 -46.28 7.51
N LYS A 805 1.32 -45.49 6.44
CA LYS A 805 1.31 -46.03 5.08
C LYS A 805 2.66 -46.64 4.68
N ALA A 806 3.77 -45.90 4.83
CA ALA A 806 5.09 -46.41 4.46
C ALA A 806 5.53 -47.60 5.34
N ALA A 807 5.14 -47.61 6.61
CA ALA A 807 5.34 -48.74 7.51
C ALA A 807 4.59 -49.99 7.00
N ASN A 808 3.32 -49.85 6.61
CA ASN A 808 2.56 -50.94 5.98
C ASN A 808 3.18 -51.38 4.64
N ASP A 809 3.59 -50.44 3.78
CA ASP A 809 4.29 -50.74 2.53
C ASP A 809 5.62 -51.49 2.79
N ALA A 810 6.31 -51.20 3.89
CA ALA A 810 7.52 -51.89 4.32
C ALA A 810 7.24 -53.28 4.92
N VAL A 811 6.17 -53.44 5.70
CA VAL A 811 5.66 -54.75 6.15
C VAL A 811 5.34 -55.64 4.95
N ASP A 812 4.70 -55.09 3.92
CA ASP A 812 4.40 -55.82 2.69
C ASP A 812 5.68 -56.21 1.92
N ARG A 813 6.73 -55.38 1.91
CA ARG A 813 8.05 -55.74 1.35
C ARG A 813 8.72 -56.84 2.15
N LEU A 814 8.77 -56.72 3.48
CA LEU A 814 9.35 -57.71 4.38
C LEU A 814 8.62 -59.05 4.27
N ARG A 815 7.29 -59.05 4.23
CA ARG A 815 6.46 -60.26 4.00
C ARG A 815 6.64 -60.84 2.61
N LYS A 816 6.77 -60.02 1.56
CA LYS A 816 7.09 -60.53 0.21
C LYS A 816 8.48 -61.16 0.17
N GLU A 817 9.46 -60.59 0.85
CA GLU A 817 10.81 -61.16 0.92
C GLU A 817 10.84 -62.43 1.80
N ALA A 818 10.14 -62.45 2.93
CA ALA A 818 9.94 -63.64 3.76
C ALA A 818 9.18 -64.74 3.00
N ALA A 819 8.18 -64.39 2.18
CA ALA A 819 7.43 -65.30 1.32
C ALA A 819 8.29 -65.84 0.16
N LYS A 820 9.08 -65.01 -0.51
CA LYS A 820 10.09 -65.43 -1.52
C LYS A 820 11.13 -66.38 -0.91
N GLN A 821 11.60 -66.07 0.29
CA GLN A 821 12.45 -66.95 1.09
C GLN A 821 11.70 -68.22 1.55
N ALA A 822 10.37 -68.23 1.62
CA ALA A 822 9.56 -69.40 1.96
C ALA A 822 9.18 -70.27 0.75
N GLU A 823 8.92 -69.69 -0.43
CA GLU A 823 8.73 -70.42 -1.69
C GLU A 823 10.02 -71.18 -2.06
N ALA A 824 11.19 -70.56 -1.85
CA ALA A 824 12.48 -71.24 -1.93
C ALA A 824 12.49 -72.52 -1.06
N ARG A 825 12.04 -72.45 0.21
CA ARG A 825 11.89 -73.61 1.11
C ARG A 825 11.00 -74.70 0.52
N THR A 826 9.89 -74.35 -0.15
CA THR A 826 8.98 -75.37 -0.73
C THR A 826 9.59 -76.10 -1.91
N SER A 827 10.41 -75.42 -2.72
CA SER A 827 11.13 -76.05 -3.83
C SER A 827 12.27 -76.98 -3.36
N ASP A 828 12.87 -76.68 -2.20
CA ASP A 828 14.00 -77.41 -1.62
C ASP A 828 13.65 -78.38 -0.49
N GLY A 829 12.41 -78.39 0.00
CA GLY A 829 11.93 -79.33 1.04
C GLY A 829 12.03 -80.80 0.65
N ARG A 830 12.04 -81.12 -0.67
CA ARG A 830 12.37 -82.45 -1.19
C ARG A 830 13.88 -82.67 -1.42
N ARG A 831 14.65 -81.59 -1.64
CA ARG A 831 16.10 -81.68 -1.93
C ARG A 831 16.93 -81.99 -0.71
N ALA A 832 16.61 -81.46 0.48
CA ALA A 832 17.38 -81.73 1.70
C ALA A 832 17.51 -83.23 2.05
N PRO A 833 16.42 -84.03 2.18
CA PRO A 833 16.55 -85.46 2.44
C PRO A 833 17.17 -86.21 1.26
N MET A 834 16.93 -85.81 0.01
CA MET A 834 17.59 -86.40 -1.16
C MET A 834 19.09 -86.10 -1.23
N ALA A 835 19.54 -84.92 -0.78
CA ALA A 835 20.94 -84.55 -0.73
C ALA A 835 21.68 -85.33 0.36
N ILE A 836 21.09 -85.44 1.56
CA ILE A 836 21.60 -86.26 2.66
C ILE A 836 21.67 -87.74 2.24
N ALA A 837 20.58 -88.27 1.67
CA ALA A 837 20.53 -89.65 1.18
C ALA A 837 21.55 -89.90 0.06
N ALA A 838 21.70 -88.97 -0.89
CA ALA A 838 22.70 -89.08 -1.95
C ALA A 838 24.14 -88.98 -1.44
N VAL A 839 24.42 -88.15 -0.43
CA VAL A 839 25.73 -88.11 0.25
C VAL A 839 26.01 -89.46 0.94
N GLY A 840 25.04 -89.99 1.70
CA GLY A 840 25.14 -91.32 2.31
C GLY A 840 25.35 -92.44 1.30
N LEU A 841 24.60 -92.42 0.19
CA LEU A 841 24.76 -93.38 -0.91
C LEU A 841 26.11 -93.25 -1.62
N THR A 842 26.63 -92.03 -1.77
CA THR A 842 27.97 -91.79 -2.35
C THR A 842 29.06 -92.34 -1.45
N VAL A 843 28.97 -92.13 -0.13
CA VAL A 843 29.90 -92.71 0.86
C VAL A 843 29.83 -94.25 0.85
N LEU A 844 28.62 -94.82 0.88
CA LEU A 844 28.41 -96.27 0.77
C LEU A 844 28.98 -96.84 -0.54
N PHE A 845 28.81 -96.15 -1.67
CA PHE A 845 29.36 -96.58 -2.96
C PHE A 845 30.88 -96.49 -2.99
N ILE A 846 31.49 -95.42 -2.46
CA ILE A 846 32.96 -95.31 -2.32
C ILE A 846 33.50 -96.46 -1.46
N LEU A 847 32.85 -96.77 -0.33
CA LEU A 847 33.26 -97.86 0.56
C LEU A 847 33.12 -99.24 -0.11
N ALA A 848 32.01 -99.49 -0.81
CA ALA A 848 31.81 -100.73 -1.56
C ALA A 848 32.82 -100.87 -2.71
N LEU A 849 33.09 -99.80 -3.46
CA LEU A 849 34.09 -99.79 -4.51
C LEU A 849 35.50 -100.03 -3.93
N ALA A 850 35.84 -99.39 -2.80
CA ALA A 850 37.11 -99.59 -2.09
C ALA A 850 37.28 -101.02 -1.56
N MET A 851 36.20 -101.70 -1.16
CA MET A 851 36.24 -103.12 -0.77
C MET A 851 36.39 -104.07 -1.96
N ILE A 852 35.81 -103.73 -3.12
CA ILE A 852 35.88 -104.56 -4.33
C ILE A 852 37.19 -104.33 -5.11
N TRP A 853 37.77 -103.14 -5.05
CA TRP A 853 38.96 -102.75 -5.83
C TRP A 853 40.16 -103.70 -5.67
N PRO A 854 40.54 -104.16 -4.46
CA PRO A 854 41.64 -105.11 -4.27
C PRO A 854 41.41 -106.46 -4.98
N HIS A 855 40.16 -106.90 -5.07
CA HIS A 855 39.81 -108.12 -5.79
C HIS A 855 39.85 -107.90 -7.30
N LEU A 856 39.45 -106.72 -7.79
CA LEU A 856 39.59 -106.34 -9.19
C LEU A 856 41.06 -106.30 -9.64
N THR A 857 41.95 -105.71 -8.82
CA THR A 857 43.39 -105.68 -9.10
C THR A 857 44.05 -107.05 -8.96
N MET A 858 43.53 -107.95 -8.13
CA MET A 858 44.00 -109.33 -8.05
C MET A 858 43.67 -110.13 -9.33
N VAL A 859 42.47 -110.01 -9.90
CA VAL A 859 42.13 -110.62 -11.19
C VAL A 859 43.05 -110.11 -12.31
N LEU A 860 43.40 -108.82 -12.28
CA LEU A 860 44.38 -108.22 -13.20
C LEU A 860 45.83 -108.68 -12.98
N HIS A 861 46.18 -109.28 -11.82
CA HIS A 861 47.52 -109.79 -11.51
C HIS A 861 47.73 -111.28 -11.86
N VAL A 862 46.66 -112.05 -12.03
CA VAL A 862 46.75 -113.51 -12.32
C VAL A 862 47.13 -113.79 -13.79
N GLY A 863 47.06 -112.79 -14.67
CA GLY A 863 47.39 -112.88 -16.10
C GLY A 863 48.88 -112.75 -16.47
N ASN A 864 49.82 -113.09 -15.59
CA ASN A 864 51.25 -113.03 -15.89
C ASN A 864 51.69 -114.15 -16.86
N LEU A 865 51.53 -113.89 -18.16
CA LEU A 865 52.28 -114.54 -19.23
C LEU A 865 53.41 -113.59 -19.66
N GLU A 866 54.67 -114.03 -19.48
CA GLU A 866 55.84 -113.27 -19.92
C GLU A 866 55.84 -113.11 -21.45
N PHE A 867 55.43 -111.94 -21.94
CA PHE A 867 55.65 -111.53 -23.32
C PHE A 867 56.84 -110.59 -23.42
N ASN A 868 57.99 -111.15 -23.79
CA ASN A 868 59.21 -110.40 -24.06
C ASN A 868 59.11 -109.69 -25.43
N MET A 869 58.43 -108.54 -25.46
CA MET A 869 58.47 -107.61 -26.60
C MET A 869 59.69 -106.70 -26.47
N GLY A 870 60.76 -107.03 -27.19
CA GLY A 870 61.97 -106.23 -27.20
C GLY A 870 61.75 -104.85 -27.84
N GLY A 871 62.02 -103.81 -27.05
CA GLY A 871 62.59 -102.56 -27.56
C GLY A 871 61.67 -101.56 -28.27
N PHE A 872 60.65 -101.04 -27.58
CA PHE A 872 60.29 -99.61 -27.64
C PHE A 872 59.55 -99.21 -26.35
N LEU A 873 59.87 -98.03 -25.81
CA LEU A 873 59.46 -97.50 -24.48
C LEU A 873 60.25 -98.07 -23.28
N SER A 874 61.07 -97.20 -22.70
CA SER A 874 61.69 -97.38 -21.38
C SER A 874 60.66 -97.19 -20.27
N GLU A 875 60.72 -98.02 -19.23
CA GLU A 875 60.02 -97.81 -17.95
C GLU A 875 60.40 -96.47 -17.28
N PRO A 876 59.57 -95.89 -16.37
CA PRO A 876 58.56 -96.57 -15.56
C PRO A 876 57.19 -95.87 -15.49
N LEU A 877 56.18 -96.39 -16.19
CA LEU A 877 54.78 -96.00 -16.02
C LEU A 877 53.76 -97.10 -16.41
N ALA A 878 54.23 -98.28 -16.81
CA ALA A 878 53.43 -99.33 -17.46
C ALA A 878 53.19 -100.57 -16.59
N SER A 879 53.23 -100.46 -15.26
CA SER A 879 52.69 -101.51 -14.39
C SER A 879 51.17 -101.36 -14.26
N THR A 880 50.44 -102.46 -14.47
CA THR A 880 48.97 -102.54 -14.42
C THR A 880 48.41 -102.04 -13.09
N SER A 881 49.18 -102.20 -12.00
CA SER A 881 48.88 -101.68 -10.67
C SER A 881 48.85 -100.15 -10.61
N THR A 882 49.86 -99.45 -11.13
CA THR A 882 49.96 -97.98 -11.05
C THR A 882 48.81 -97.29 -11.79
N LEU A 883 48.45 -97.77 -12.98
CA LEU A 883 47.30 -97.24 -13.73
C LEU A 883 45.97 -97.47 -12.99
N SER A 884 45.78 -98.62 -12.33
CA SER A 884 44.58 -98.87 -11.52
C SER A 884 44.47 -97.94 -10.31
N VAL A 885 45.58 -97.67 -9.61
CA VAL A 885 45.60 -96.77 -8.44
C VAL A 885 45.29 -95.32 -8.85
N LEU A 886 45.85 -94.85 -9.96
CA LEU A 886 45.54 -93.53 -10.52
C LEU A 886 44.07 -93.42 -10.97
N ALA A 887 43.52 -94.46 -11.57
CA ALA A 887 42.10 -94.51 -11.95
C ALA A 887 41.17 -94.36 -10.72
N PHE A 888 41.49 -95.06 -9.64
CA PHE A 888 40.75 -95.00 -8.38
C PHE A 888 40.89 -93.64 -7.69
N ALA A 889 42.10 -93.06 -7.67
CA ALA A 889 42.35 -91.74 -7.11
C ALA A 889 41.58 -90.63 -7.84
N GLY A 890 41.53 -90.66 -9.18
CA GLY A 890 40.70 -89.74 -9.98
C GLY A 890 39.21 -89.85 -9.65
N PHE A 891 38.71 -91.08 -9.45
CA PHE A 891 37.31 -91.33 -9.14
C PHE A 891 36.96 -90.82 -7.74
N LEU A 892 37.83 -91.08 -6.75
CA LEU A 892 37.67 -90.59 -5.39
C LEU A 892 37.70 -89.05 -5.34
N ALA A 893 38.58 -88.41 -6.10
CA ALA A 893 38.62 -86.94 -6.21
C ALA A 893 37.32 -86.36 -6.77
N ALA A 894 36.77 -86.97 -7.83
CA ALA A 894 35.49 -86.55 -8.41
C ALA A 894 34.31 -86.79 -7.45
N ALA A 895 34.28 -87.93 -6.76
CA ALA A 895 33.23 -88.25 -5.79
C ALA A 895 33.26 -87.31 -4.57
N CYS A 896 34.44 -87.01 -4.03
CA CYS A 896 34.62 -86.04 -2.95
C CYS A 896 34.21 -84.61 -3.36
N ALA A 897 34.55 -84.18 -4.58
CA ALA A 897 34.12 -82.87 -5.10
C ALA A 897 32.58 -82.76 -5.22
N SER A 898 31.91 -83.85 -5.63
CA SER A 898 30.45 -83.96 -5.67
C SER A 898 29.80 -83.95 -4.27
N MET A 899 30.45 -84.56 -3.29
CA MET A 899 30.01 -84.58 -1.89
C MET A 899 30.11 -83.19 -1.24
N SER A 900 31.24 -82.49 -1.40
CA SER A 900 31.44 -81.13 -0.88
C SER A 900 30.41 -80.13 -1.41
N TYR A 901 30.05 -80.22 -2.69
CA TYR A 901 28.98 -79.41 -3.29
C TYR A 901 27.63 -79.60 -2.57
N ARG A 902 27.26 -80.85 -2.27
CA ARG A 902 25.99 -81.18 -1.59
C ARG A 902 25.99 -80.76 -0.11
N ILE A 903 27.13 -80.84 0.57
CA ILE A 903 27.27 -80.37 1.96
C ILE A 903 27.13 -78.86 2.05
N ALA A 904 27.72 -78.11 1.10
CA ALA A 904 27.55 -76.66 1.03
C ALA A 904 26.08 -76.25 0.81
N ASP A 905 25.35 -76.96 -0.05
CA ASP A 905 23.93 -76.72 -0.34
C ASP A 905 23.03 -76.99 0.89
N ILE A 906 23.39 -77.97 1.74
CA ILE A 906 22.71 -78.22 3.03
C ILE A 906 22.97 -77.07 4.03
N ALA A 907 24.20 -76.54 4.08
CA ALA A 907 24.57 -75.46 4.99
C ALA A 907 23.89 -74.12 4.65
N THR A 908 23.64 -73.83 3.37
CA THR A 908 22.88 -72.64 2.94
C THR A 908 21.42 -72.71 3.37
N LEU A 909 20.75 -73.86 3.17
CA LEU A 909 19.35 -74.07 3.55
C LEU A 909 19.09 -73.83 5.05
N GLY A 910 20.06 -74.18 5.92
CA GLY A 910 19.97 -73.92 7.36
C GLY A 910 19.98 -72.42 7.72
N ARG A 911 20.74 -71.60 6.99
CA ARG A 911 20.81 -70.14 7.22
C ARG A 911 19.62 -69.39 6.64
N GLU A 912 19.14 -69.79 5.46
CA GLU A 912 17.91 -69.26 4.83
C GLU A 912 16.69 -69.39 5.74
N ARG A 913 16.58 -70.52 6.48
CA ARG A 913 15.52 -70.73 7.47
C ARG A 913 15.59 -69.75 8.64
N SER A 914 16.78 -69.45 9.15
CA SER A 914 16.98 -68.49 10.24
C SER A 914 16.64 -67.07 9.79
N MET A 915 17.16 -66.68 8.61
CA MET A 915 17.03 -65.33 8.07
C MET A 915 15.58 -64.96 7.77
N GLY A 916 14.81 -65.83 7.11
CA GLY A 916 13.40 -65.53 6.82
C GLY A 916 12.48 -65.56 8.04
N ASN A 917 12.84 -66.29 9.11
CA ASN A 917 12.12 -66.18 10.39
C ASN A 917 12.40 -64.83 11.07
N ALA A 918 13.65 -64.32 11.00
CA ALA A 918 13.98 -62.99 11.48
C ALA A 918 13.28 -61.88 10.66
N THR A 919 13.13 -62.07 9.35
CA THR A 919 12.39 -61.14 8.47
C THR A 919 10.89 -61.07 8.82
N GLU A 920 10.24 -62.20 9.10
CA GLU A 920 8.83 -62.21 9.53
C GLU A 920 8.66 -61.57 10.92
N GLN A 921 9.54 -61.88 11.88
CA GLN A 921 9.55 -61.21 13.20
C GLN A 921 9.78 -59.70 13.11
N LEU A 922 10.60 -59.24 12.16
CA LEU A 922 10.75 -57.82 11.87
C LEU A 922 9.47 -57.23 11.28
N ALA A 923 8.80 -57.93 10.35
CA ALA A 923 7.52 -57.50 9.78
C ALA A 923 6.42 -57.38 10.86
N GLU A 924 6.33 -58.32 11.80
CA GLU A 924 5.41 -58.25 12.94
C GLU A 924 5.69 -57.03 13.84
N ARG A 925 6.96 -56.78 14.19
CA ARG A 925 7.35 -55.61 14.99
C ARG A 925 7.03 -54.29 14.30
N VAL A 926 7.29 -54.17 13.00
CA VAL A 926 7.00 -52.96 12.22
C VAL A 926 5.49 -52.76 12.08
N ALA A 927 4.71 -53.83 11.92
CA ALA A 927 3.25 -53.76 11.90
C ALA A 927 2.66 -53.29 13.25
N GLN A 928 3.26 -53.70 14.38
CA GLN A 928 2.90 -53.20 15.70
C GLN A 928 3.22 -51.70 15.84
N GLU A 929 4.44 -51.27 15.49
CA GLU A 929 4.78 -49.83 15.53
C GLU A 929 3.87 -48.98 14.64
N ALA A 930 3.50 -49.48 13.44
CA ALA A 930 2.57 -48.79 12.56
C ALA A 930 1.20 -48.54 13.21
N GLN A 931 0.71 -49.48 14.03
CA GLN A 931 -0.53 -49.32 14.80
C GLN A 931 -0.36 -48.32 15.95
N GLU A 932 0.76 -48.38 16.69
CA GLU A 932 1.07 -47.45 17.79
C GLU A 932 1.21 -46.00 17.30
N ILE A 933 1.88 -45.79 16.16
CA ILE A 933 2.02 -44.49 15.48
C ILE A 933 0.66 -43.95 15.05
N ASN A 934 -0.19 -44.79 14.44
CA ASN A 934 -1.54 -44.38 14.03
C ASN A 934 -2.43 -44.04 15.25
N ALA A 935 -2.29 -44.76 16.35
CA ALA A 935 -2.96 -44.47 17.62
C ALA A 935 -2.40 -43.23 18.34
N GLY A 936 -1.17 -42.79 18.01
CA GLY A 936 -0.48 -41.71 18.71
C GLY A 936 0.02 -42.08 20.11
N LEU A 937 0.27 -43.37 20.33
CA LEU A 937 0.74 -43.92 21.62
C LEU A 937 2.23 -44.29 21.58
N ASP A 938 2.88 -44.07 20.44
CA ASP A 938 4.27 -44.44 20.20
C ASP A 938 5.29 -43.52 20.91
N ALA A 939 6.53 -43.99 21.05
CA ALA A 939 7.55 -43.25 21.77
C ALA A 939 8.08 -42.00 21.03
N VAL A 940 7.90 -41.87 19.71
CA VAL A 940 8.19 -40.61 18.99
C VAL A 940 7.09 -39.58 19.29
N THR A 941 5.81 -39.96 19.31
CA THR A 941 4.75 -39.05 19.79
C THR A 941 5.03 -38.60 21.24
N SER A 942 5.39 -39.52 22.14
CA SER A 942 5.76 -39.18 23.53
C SER A 942 6.97 -38.23 23.59
N MET A 943 8.05 -38.53 22.86
CA MET A 943 9.26 -37.70 22.80
C MET A 943 8.95 -36.28 22.29
N LEU A 944 8.19 -36.16 21.19
CA LEU A 944 7.81 -34.89 20.58
C LEU A 944 6.92 -34.04 21.49
N VAL A 945 6.05 -34.66 22.30
CA VAL A 945 5.16 -33.99 23.26
C VAL A 945 5.88 -33.58 24.54
N ARG A 946 6.76 -34.44 25.08
CA ARG A 946 7.52 -34.18 26.32
C ARG A 946 8.74 -33.28 26.11
N GLY A 947 9.09 -32.99 24.86
CA GLY A 947 10.32 -32.27 24.55
C GLY A 947 11.58 -33.08 24.83
N GLU A 948 11.52 -34.42 24.76
CA GLU A 948 12.73 -35.24 24.78
C GLU A 948 13.51 -34.98 23.48
N THR A 949 14.84 -34.86 23.55
CA THR A 949 15.67 -34.49 22.39
C THR A 949 16.25 -35.71 21.68
N GLN A 950 16.60 -36.76 22.42
CA GLN A 950 17.26 -37.95 21.89
C GLN A 950 16.28 -38.83 21.09
N MET A 951 16.64 -39.15 19.84
CA MET A 951 15.84 -40.06 19.02
C MET A 951 15.81 -41.48 19.61
N PRO A 952 14.66 -42.19 19.61
CA PRO A 952 14.58 -43.58 20.02
C PRO A 952 15.42 -44.50 19.12
N SER A 953 15.73 -45.70 19.63
CA SER A 953 16.42 -46.74 18.87
C SER A 953 15.72 -47.05 17.55
N THR A 954 16.47 -47.06 16.44
CA THR A 954 15.93 -47.29 15.10
C THR A 954 15.79 -48.79 14.79
N LEU A 955 14.75 -49.13 14.03
CA LEU A 955 14.57 -50.40 13.35
C LEU A 955 15.16 -50.24 11.94
N ASP A 956 16.39 -50.68 11.67
CA ASP A 956 17.01 -50.49 10.33
C ASP A 956 16.44 -51.49 9.28
N ILE A 957 15.20 -51.24 8.85
CA ILE A 957 14.46 -52.07 7.89
C ILE A 957 15.23 -52.16 6.57
N ASP A 958 15.73 -51.04 6.05
CA ASP A 958 16.42 -51.05 4.76
C ASP A 958 17.78 -51.75 4.84
N ALA A 959 18.53 -51.68 5.95
CA ALA A 959 19.73 -52.51 6.08
C ALA A 959 19.40 -54.00 6.17
N HIS A 960 18.28 -54.37 6.82
CA HIS A 960 17.81 -55.76 6.83
C HIS A 960 17.41 -56.25 5.43
N LEU A 961 16.70 -55.43 4.65
CA LEU A 961 16.36 -55.73 3.26
C LEU A 961 17.62 -55.83 2.36
N ARG A 962 18.55 -54.86 2.45
CA ARG A 962 19.85 -54.92 1.76
C ARG A 962 20.68 -56.15 2.17
N SER A 963 20.60 -56.59 3.42
CA SER A 963 21.23 -57.82 3.90
C SER A 963 20.61 -59.06 3.24
N CYS A 964 19.28 -59.11 3.11
CA CYS A 964 18.58 -60.17 2.39
C CYS A 964 18.97 -60.21 0.91
N ASP A 965 18.99 -59.07 0.22
CA ASP A 965 19.34 -59.00 -1.21
C ASP A 965 20.79 -59.40 -1.48
N SER A 966 21.74 -58.86 -0.70
CA SER A 966 23.17 -59.23 -0.82
C SER A 966 23.40 -60.71 -0.52
N TYR A 967 22.64 -61.31 0.40
CA TYR A 967 22.67 -62.76 0.65
C TYR A 967 22.19 -63.56 -0.58
N THR A 968 21.04 -63.22 -1.17
CA THR A 968 20.51 -63.97 -2.33
C THR A 968 21.46 -63.92 -3.54
N GLN A 969 22.13 -62.79 -3.76
CA GLN A 969 23.16 -62.67 -4.79
C GLN A 969 24.42 -63.49 -4.44
N GLY A 970 24.90 -63.44 -3.19
CA GLY A 970 26.08 -64.17 -2.74
C GLY A 970 25.96 -65.70 -2.87
N ALA A 971 24.80 -66.25 -2.51
CA ALA A 971 24.50 -67.68 -2.63
C ALA A 971 24.63 -68.23 -4.05
N SER A 972 24.45 -67.39 -5.08
CA SER A 972 24.57 -67.79 -6.49
C SER A 972 26.02 -68.02 -6.96
N ARG A 973 27.00 -67.26 -6.42
CA ARG A 973 28.40 -67.29 -6.88
C ARG A 973 29.18 -68.49 -6.35
N VAL A 974 28.94 -68.89 -5.09
CA VAL A 974 29.63 -70.04 -4.45
C VAL A 974 29.30 -71.37 -5.17
N ARG A 975 28.12 -71.46 -5.81
CA ARG A 975 27.58 -72.68 -6.44
C ARG A 975 28.29 -73.18 -7.72
N ARG A 976 29.36 -72.55 -8.25
CA ARG A 976 29.89 -72.92 -9.59
C ARG A 976 31.41 -73.03 -9.79
N GLY A 977 32.26 -72.45 -8.94
CA GLY A 977 33.71 -72.36 -9.22
C GLY A 977 34.53 -73.63 -8.96
N PRO A 978 35.11 -73.79 -7.75
CA PRO A 978 36.21 -74.74 -7.53
C PRO A 978 35.81 -76.22 -7.55
N CYS A 979 34.62 -76.57 -7.02
CA CYS A 979 34.19 -77.98 -6.95
C CYS A 979 33.88 -78.58 -8.33
N ALA A 980 33.44 -77.77 -9.30
CA ALA A 980 33.16 -78.24 -10.65
C ALA A 980 34.45 -78.61 -11.40
N VAL A 981 35.51 -77.82 -11.23
CA VAL A 981 36.83 -78.08 -11.83
C VAL A 981 37.43 -79.38 -11.30
N LEU A 982 37.40 -79.58 -9.97
CA LEU A 982 37.88 -80.81 -9.33
C LEU A 982 37.11 -82.06 -9.78
N PHE A 983 35.78 -81.94 -9.96
CA PHE A 983 34.95 -83.04 -10.47
C PHE A 983 35.38 -83.48 -11.88
N TRP A 984 35.49 -82.55 -12.83
CA TRP A 984 35.85 -82.87 -14.21
C TRP A 984 37.31 -83.33 -14.36
N ALA A 985 38.23 -82.76 -13.59
CA ALA A 985 39.63 -83.19 -13.57
C ALA A 985 39.79 -84.64 -13.06
N GLY A 986 39.10 -85.00 -11.98
CA GLY A 986 39.10 -86.36 -11.45
C GLY A 986 38.50 -87.38 -12.42
N ALA A 987 37.35 -87.04 -13.03
CA ALA A 987 36.68 -87.90 -14.00
C ALA A 987 37.53 -88.14 -15.27
N ALA A 988 38.23 -87.10 -15.77
CA ALA A 988 39.14 -87.22 -16.90
C ALA A 988 40.34 -88.13 -16.59
N LEU A 989 40.93 -88.01 -15.39
CA LEU A 989 42.04 -88.86 -14.95
C LEU A 989 41.64 -90.34 -14.92
N SER A 990 40.48 -90.66 -14.34
CA SER A 990 39.95 -92.04 -14.32
C SER A 990 39.74 -92.61 -15.71
N ALA A 991 39.19 -91.82 -16.63
CA ALA A 991 38.92 -92.25 -18.01
C ALA A 991 40.21 -92.61 -18.77
N VAL A 992 41.23 -91.77 -18.69
CA VAL A 992 42.53 -92.00 -19.36
C VAL A 992 43.21 -93.26 -18.82
N CYS A 993 43.19 -93.47 -17.50
CA CYS A 993 43.79 -94.66 -16.89
C CYS A 993 43.03 -95.96 -17.21
N ILE A 994 41.68 -95.94 -17.22
CA ILE A 994 40.86 -97.09 -17.62
C ILE A 994 41.06 -97.41 -19.11
N PHE A 995 41.14 -96.38 -19.96
CA PHE A 995 41.43 -96.54 -21.38
C PHE A 995 42.79 -97.24 -21.61
N ALA A 996 43.86 -96.79 -20.95
CA ALA A 996 45.17 -97.42 -21.04
C ALA A 996 45.15 -98.91 -20.63
N LEU A 997 44.44 -99.25 -19.55
CA LEU A 997 44.26 -100.63 -19.10
C LEU A 997 43.52 -101.51 -20.14
N THR A 998 42.50 -100.98 -20.82
CA THR A 998 41.78 -101.74 -21.86
C THR A 998 42.61 -101.99 -23.12
N VAL A 999 43.50 -101.07 -23.51
CA VAL A 999 44.40 -101.27 -24.67
C VAL A 999 45.43 -102.37 -24.40
N THR A 1000 45.93 -102.49 -23.17
CA THR A 1000 46.88 -103.55 -22.79
C THR A 1000 46.29 -104.98 -22.73
N TRP A 1001 44.96 -105.13 -22.87
CA TRP A 1001 44.25 -106.40 -22.63
C TRP A 1001 43.75 -107.14 -23.89
N LEU A 1002 44.03 -106.64 -25.11
CA LEU A 1002 43.70 -107.36 -26.35
C LEU A 1002 44.86 -108.27 -26.81
N PRO A 1003 44.72 -109.61 -26.77
CA PRO A 1003 45.73 -110.51 -27.30
C PRO A 1003 45.71 -110.54 -28.83
N ALA A 1004 46.89 -110.52 -29.45
CA ALA A 1004 47.07 -110.57 -30.90
C ALA A 1004 46.56 -111.88 -31.56
N SER A 1005 46.20 -112.90 -30.77
CA SER A 1005 45.67 -114.18 -31.25
C SER A 1005 44.23 -114.10 -31.80
N ALA A 1006 43.44 -113.10 -31.42
CA ALA A 1006 42.04 -112.97 -31.89
C ALA A 1006 41.92 -112.71 -33.41
N ALA A 1007 42.97 -112.23 -34.06
CA ALA A 1007 43.01 -112.02 -35.51
C ALA A 1007 43.13 -113.34 -36.31
N ILE A 1008 43.60 -114.42 -35.67
CA ILE A 1008 43.91 -115.70 -36.33
C ILE A 1008 42.66 -116.58 -36.51
N GLU A 1009 41.73 -116.58 -35.55
CA GLU A 1009 40.50 -117.39 -35.62
C GLU A 1009 39.39 -116.79 -36.51
N LEU A 1010 39.47 -115.49 -36.84
CA LEU A 1010 38.48 -114.78 -37.65
C LEU A 1010 38.79 -114.73 -39.16
N GLY A 1011 39.85 -115.40 -39.62
CA GLY A 1011 40.18 -115.52 -41.05
C GLY A 1011 40.67 -114.24 -41.74
N LEU A 1012 40.92 -113.17 -40.99
CA LEU A 1012 41.31 -111.85 -41.52
C LEU A 1012 42.83 -111.72 -41.75
N GLN A 1013 43.44 -112.65 -42.49
CA GLN A 1013 44.90 -112.69 -42.71
C GLN A 1013 45.47 -111.52 -43.55
N ASN A 1014 44.62 -110.66 -44.11
CA ASN A 1014 45.02 -109.57 -45.03
C ASN A 1014 44.83 -108.14 -44.45
N PHE A 1015 44.56 -107.98 -43.15
CA PHE A 1015 44.43 -106.66 -42.52
C PHE A 1015 45.56 -106.35 -41.54
N ASP A 1016 46.08 -105.12 -41.62
CA ASP A 1016 47.12 -104.62 -40.71
C ASP A 1016 46.54 -104.47 -39.28
N PRO A 1017 47.18 -105.05 -38.23
CA PRO A 1017 46.72 -104.96 -36.85
C PRO A 1017 46.49 -103.53 -36.35
N SER A 1018 47.24 -102.55 -36.87
CA SER A 1018 47.11 -101.14 -36.50
C SER A 1018 45.77 -100.53 -36.94
N VAL A 1019 45.17 -101.00 -38.04
CA VAL A 1019 43.86 -100.53 -38.53
C VAL A 1019 42.75 -101.05 -37.63
N VAL A 1020 42.83 -102.31 -37.17
CA VAL A 1020 41.87 -102.89 -36.23
C VAL A 1020 41.92 -102.15 -34.89
N GLN A 1021 43.12 -101.89 -34.37
CA GLN A 1021 43.31 -101.07 -33.16
C GLN A 1021 42.77 -99.63 -33.34
N GLY A 1022 42.97 -99.01 -34.51
CA GLY A 1022 42.43 -97.68 -34.83
C GLY A 1022 40.90 -97.62 -34.86
N ILE A 1023 40.22 -98.67 -35.32
CA ILE A 1023 38.75 -98.76 -35.31
C ILE A 1023 38.22 -98.92 -33.88
N TYR A 1024 38.84 -99.78 -33.06
CA TYR A 1024 38.47 -99.92 -31.65
C TYR A 1024 38.74 -98.63 -30.85
N LEU A 1025 39.84 -97.92 -31.15
CA LEU A 1025 40.15 -96.61 -30.59
C LEU A 1025 39.04 -95.59 -30.92
N ALA A 1026 38.65 -95.49 -32.20
CA ALA A 1026 37.58 -94.58 -32.62
C ALA A 1026 36.24 -94.92 -31.93
N ALA A 1027 35.89 -96.21 -31.85
CA ALA A 1027 34.67 -96.67 -31.17
C ALA A 1027 34.68 -96.35 -29.67
N ALA A 1028 35.80 -96.57 -28.97
CA ALA A 1028 35.94 -96.27 -27.55
C ALA A 1028 35.87 -94.76 -27.27
N VAL A 1029 36.55 -93.93 -28.08
CA VAL A 1029 36.51 -92.47 -27.96
C VAL A 1029 35.10 -91.92 -28.23
N VAL A 1030 34.38 -92.44 -29.24
CA VAL A 1030 32.99 -92.08 -29.52
C VAL A 1030 32.06 -92.51 -28.38
N ALA A 1031 32.20 -93.74 -27.88
CA ALA A 1031 31.40 -94.22 -26.74
C ALA A 1031 31.64 -93.38 -25.48
N PHE A 1032 32.89 -92.99 -25.21
CA PHE A 1032 33.23 -92.12 -24.09
C PHE A 1032 32.69 -90.69 -24.28
N ALA A 1033 32.81 -90.12 -25.49
CA ALA A 1033 32.27 -88.79 -25.80
C ALA A 1033 30.73 -88.74 -25.69
N VAL A 1034 30.03 -89.78 -26.14
CA VAL A 1034 28.57 -89.92 -25.98
C VAL A 1034 28.21 -90.07 -24.51
N ALA A 1035 28.94 -90.90 -23.75
CA ALA A 1035 28.72 -91.07 -22.31
C ALA A 1035 28.99 -89.78 -21.52
N ALA A 1036 30.03 -89.01 -21.86
CA ALA A 1036 30.34 -87.70 -21.27
C ALA A 1036 29.24 -86.66 -21.58
N CYS A 1037 28.77 -86.63 -22.82
CA CYS A 1037 27.70 -85.72 -23.25
C CYS A 1037 26.37 -86.07 -22.54
N TRP A 1038 26.07 -87.36 -22.34
CA TRP A 1038 24.91 -87.81 -21.59
C TRP A 1038 25.04 -87.54 -20.07
N ALA A 1039 26.20 -87.82 -19.48
CA ALA A 1039 26.49 -87.54 -18.07
C ALA A 1039 26.44 -86.05 -17.72
N SER A 1040 26.80 -85.17 -18.66
CA SER A 1040 26.63 -83.71 -18.50
C SER A 1040 25.16 -83.29 -18.31
N ARG A 1041 24.22 -84.12 -18.79
CA ARG A 1041 22.76 -83.91 -18.67
C ARG A 1041 22.15 -84.68 -17.50
N SER A 1042 22.65 -85.88 -17.17
CA SER A 1042 22.15 -86.69 -16.05
C SER A 1042 22.82 -86.33 -14.72
N LYS A 1043 22.19 -85.45 -13.92
CA LYS A 1043 22.68 -85.08 -12.58
C LYS A 1043 22.58 -86.22 -11.55
N GLY A 1044 23.52 -87.16 -11.57
CA GLY A 1044 23.62 -88.17 -10.50
C GLY A 1044 24.56 -89.33 -10.79
N ILE A 1045 24.70 -90.19 -9.76
CA ILE A 1045 25.50 -91.41 -9.75
C ILE A 1045 25.27 -92.31 -10.98
N PRO A 1046 24.05 -92.48 -11.54
CA PRO A 1046 23.87 -93.28 -12.75
C PRO A 1046 24.70 -92.80 -13.96
N GLY A 1047 24.90 -91.49 -14.12
CA GLY A 1047 25.74 -90.94 -15.18
C GLY A 1047 27.23 -91.23 -14.96
N THR A 1048 27.69 -91.13 -13.71
CA THR A 1048 29.09 -91.41 -13.34
C THR A 1048 29.41 -92.90 -13.43
N CYS A 1049 28.50 -93.77 -12.96
CA CYS A 1049 28.62 -95.22 -13.11
C CYS A 1049 28.58 -95.65 -14.58
N ALA A 1050 27.72 -95.03 -15.41
CA ALA A 1050 27.71 -95.30 -16.84
C ALA A 1050 29.05 -94.97 -17.51
N MET A 1051 29.68 -93.83 -17.20
CA MET A 1051 30.99 -93.47 -17.75
C MET A 1051 32.13 -94.43 -17.32
N CYS A 1052 32.07 -95.03 -16.13
CA CYS A 1052 33.07 -95.99 -15.68
C CYS A 1052 32.84 -97.42 -16.21
N LEU A 1053 31.62 -97.78 -16.62
CA LEU A 1053 31.24 -99.13 -17.05
C LEU A 1053 31.02 -99.28 -18.56
N THR A 1054 30.92 -98.20 -19.33
CA THR A 1054 30.82 -98.28 -20.80
C THR A 1054 32.03 -98.93 -21.50
N PRO A 1055 33.30 -98.77 -21.05
CA PRO A 1055 34.42 -99.43 -21.71
C PRO A 1055 34.37 -100.96 -21.61
N THR A 1056 33.90 -101.51 -20.48
CA THR A 1056 33.80 -102.97 -20.27
C THR A 1056 32.58 -103.57 -20.97
N ALA A 1057 31.46 -102.86 -21.02
CA ALA A 1057 30.25 -103.32 -21.72
C ALA A 1057 30.46 -103.49 -23.25
N GLY A 1058 31.24 -102.60 -23.89
CA GLY A 1058 31.54 -102.69 -25.31
C GLY A 1058 32.35 -103.94 -25.70
N VAL A 1059 33.30 -104.35 -24.85
CA VAL A 1059 34.13 -105.55 -25.07
C VAL A 1059 33.30 -106.83 -24.94
N VAL A 1060 32.40 -106.89 -23.95
CA VAL A 1060 31.50 -108.05 -23.74
C VAL A 1060 30.51 -108.21 -24.90
N ALA A 1061 29.95 -107.10 -25.41
CA ALA A 1061 29.01 -107.14 -26.54
C ALA A 1061 29.66 -107.70 -27.83
N ALA A 1062 30.90 -107.32 -28.13
CA ALA A 1062 31.65 -107.85 -29.27
C ALA A 1062 31.89 -109.37 -29.14
N TYR A 1063 32.22 -109.84 -27.94
CA TYR A 1063 32.50 -111.26 -27.67
C TYR A 1063 31.26 -112.16 -27.85
N VAL A 1064 30.08 -111.68 -27.43
CA VAL A 1064 28.80 -112.41 -27.61
C VAL A 1064 28.40 -112.53 -29.08
N ILE A 1065 28.64 -111.50 -29.89
CA ILE A 1065 28.33 -111.52 -31.33
C ILE A 1065 29.22 -112.54 -32.07
N VAL A 1066 30.52 -112.60 -31.75
CA VAL A 1066 31.44 -113.59 -32.34
C VAL A 1066 30.99 -115.02 -31.97
N LEU A 1067 30.72 -115.28 -30.69
CA LEU A 1067 30.28 -116.60 -30.20
C LEU A 1067 29.00 -117.11 -30.89
N ALA A 1068 28.03 -116.22 -31.16
CA ALA A 1068 26.79 -116.57 -31.84
C ALA A 1068 27.01 -117.01 -33.31
N VAL A 1069 27.96 -116.39 -34.01
CA VAL A 1069 28.31 -116.74 -35.40
C VAL A 1069 29.02 -118.10 -35.48
N THR A 1070 29.92 -118.40 -34.53
CA THR A 1070 30.64 -119.69 -34.49
C THR A 1070 29.69 -120.88 -34.29
N ILE A 1071 28.68 -120.72 -33.42
CA ILE A 1071 27.68 -121.77 -33.13
C ILE A 1071 26.82 -122.08 -34.38
N ALA A 1072 26.44 -121.07 -35.15
CA ALA A 1072 25.64 -121.24 -36.36
C ALA A 1072 26.38 -122.05 -37.45
N LEU A 1073 27.68 -121.82 -37.64
CA LEU A 1073 28.50 -122.55 -38.60
C LEU A 1073 28.70 -124.01 -38.20
N PHE A 1074 28.85 -124.30 -36.90
CA PHE A 1074 28.99 -125.67 -36.39
C PHE A 1074 27.73 -126.52 -36.60
N ALA A 1075 26.54 -125.92 -36.43
CA ALA A 1075 25.26 -126.59 -36.70
C ALA A 1075 25.09 -126.96 -38.18
N LEU A 1076 25.57 -126.12 -39.11
CA LEU A 1076 25.49 -126.39 -40.55
C LEU A 1076 26.37 -127.58 -40.97
N ALA A 1077 27.57 -127.69 -40.40
CA ALA A 1077 28.48 -128.82 -40.63
C ALA A 1077 27.90 -130.14 -40.08
N LEU A 1078 27.27 -130.11 -38.91
CA LEU A 1078 26.62 -131.28 -38.30
C LEU A 1078 25.45 -131.79 -39.16
N MET A 1079 24.62 -130.89 -39.70
CA MET A 1079 23.53 -131.24 -40.63
C MET A 1079 24.05 -131.90 -41.91
N LEU A 1080 25.19 -131.44 -42.45
CA LEU A 1080 25.81 -132.03 -43.64
C LEU A 1080 26.30 -133.47 -43.36
N VAL A 1081 26.94 -133.71 -42.21
CA VAL A 1081 27.42 -135.04 -41.78
C VAL A 1081 26.25 -135.99 -41.54
N ILE A 1082 25.15 -135.53 -40.92
CA ILE A 1082 23.94 -136.33 -40.74
C ILE A 1082 23.29 -136.68 -42.09
N GLY A 1083 23.24 -135.75 -43.05
CA GLY A 1083 22.74 -136.01 -44.40
C GLY A 1083 23.58 -137.05 -45.17
N ILE A 1084 24.92 -136.99 -45.03
CA ILE A 1084 25.83 -137.98 -45.63
C ILE A 1084 25.64 -139.36 -44.98
N LEU A 1085 25.49 -139.44 -43.65
CA LEU A 1085 25.23 -140.71 -42.96
C LEU A 1085 23.86 -141.30 -43.31
N TYR A 1086 22.83 -140.47 -43.51
CA TYR A 1086 21.50 -140.92 -43.93
C TYR A 1086 21.47 -141.49 -45.36
N ALA A 1087 22.35 -141.01 -46.24
CA ALA A 1087 22.53 -141.51 -47.61
C ALA A 1087 23.49 -142.72 -47.74
N ILE A 1088 24.07 -143.18 -46.62
CA ILE A 1088 24.93 -144.38 -46.55
C ILE A 1088 24.19 -145.56 -45.89
N PHE A 1089 23.09 -145.29 -45.16
CA PHE A 1089 22.28 -146.29 -44.45
C PHE A 1089 20.88 -146.53 -45.04
N ASN A 1090 20.55 -145.90 -46.17
CA ASN A 1090 19.42 -146.22 -47.08
C ASN A 1090 19.96 -146.47 -48.49
#